data_AF-A0A6H1ZC76-F1
#
_entry.id   AF-A0A6H1ZC76-F1
#
_cell.length_a   1.000
_cell.length_b   1.000
_cell.length_c   1.000
_cell.angle_alpha   90.00
_cell.angle_beta   90.00
_cell.angle_gamma   90.00
#
_symmetry.space_group_name_H-M   'P 1'
#
loop_
_entity.id
_entity.type
_entity.pdbx_description
1 polymer ?
#
loop_
_entity_poly.entity_id
_entity_poly.type
_entity_poly.pdbx_seq_one_letter_code
_entity_poly.pdbx_strand_id
1 'polypeptide(L)'
;MPKPTQPLEWQHIVVPLAGGLGTDADPRMRPPERLEVALNVRSPEIGTLGKRYGFTPLPTGLVNGGAIGDDGPLRALGATQRELLAIGHRSLYSWMPDMGGWYYRGHVSPYVGKQTELYRSTADYALADEACFDDVVVYACCRQERRESGGTWASIECRLSLVDGPTIGQPVELAGTATTTIPWGPSCATTGAGVVIIYATGSAVGLHSLNRATYNGAAPTTAPVVLDVIAAGDVPGASNDGRVWDVLGMANGTYVVAWIDAANDVQLRRYGSDHALLATSAIVGQFYRVALCQQCTAAEADPNLRKLYVAVEAFISPNYIIQAYKRDPGTLGPVAGPHNIRALGANARGQNLGCASGIDHNADESIAVSWLYLDVSVVPVVRATESNHTDNALGALGNLATCYNSAPLTRPWWYRTRCYSAIQTVHPNMIAASGFETHMLVDHEIATGANRQIRIAGMWGVGAAIGSANQCLQGSANHVWLEGTTKHRFLNPLLAELIKATSDTWITAITHRISYDEIILDFDAVPLSCKLGRSMAVIGGGYVSLYDGISTTEMGFACPPMICTLAAAGAGTVPIAGTYQYAGAWVDQRGELLHRGMPSPPRQLVLAAPNNVLTSCYTLPATRRAKPDARIYRSGLDAIYRRVNRVGVLLDGTIDAQNTWTLTDQYNDVDLYIPLYTTGGVLEAVAPEGARYPVVIRGRLYLLDFYRGDRLQFSKELAPGTPGEVMLAPELYEALGRLSVDGSPLVAAAALDSATVVFSRSSIYLLSGVGPDSRGLGDDMSLLTEIPSDGGCIEPRSVVAGPNGVFYQSRGGIYMLGRDYAVAPLGEPVRKLIDAYPVVTSAVLVSGERQVRFTVTNAAKTDGRILVYDYRMGQWYEWKIQSSRGDTMAPVGGMLANGTYYILDHTGTVRYEDTTTHYDDSNRWVQMMVETGEIQGSVLQWMHVARLAALGERKDAHQLNVAIYYNGSSTAVSLGYKTDAEIQLQREPAALEQIIWRPPTQQMQSFRFRIFDSADGTPTTGAGFEIHALAVEVALTGQLPQDGQQTKL
;
A
#
# COMPACT_ATOMS: atom_id res chain seq x y z
N MET A 1 85.83 4.45 -5.06
CA MET A 1 84.99 5.59 -4.68
C MET A 1 83.55 5.09 -4.58
N PRO A 2 82.86 5.23 -3.43
CA PRO A 2 81.43 4.99 -3.40
C PRO A 2 80.76 6.03 -4.31
N LYS A 3 79.82 5.60 -5.15
CA LYS A 3 78.94 6.50 -5.90
C LYS A 3 78.34 7.50 -4.89
N PRO A 4 78.33 8.82 -5.18
CA PRO A 4 77.62 9.74 -4.32
C PRO A 4 76.16 9.27 -4.25
N THR A 5 75.68 8.99 -3.04
CA THR A 5 74.25 8.84 -2.76
C THR A 5 73.59 10.10 -3.28
N GLN A 6 72.83 9.99 -4.37
CA GLN A 6 71.97 11.09 -4.80
C GLN A 6 71.08 11.46 -3.61
N PRO A 7 71.00 12.76 -3.25
CA PRO A 7 70.07 13.19 -2.23
C PRO A 7 68.66 12.78 -2.65
N LEU A 8 67.87 12.26 -1.70
CA LEU A 8 66.47 11.98 -1.91
C LEU A 8 65.78 13.30 -2.31
N GLU A 9 65.22 13.32 -3.51
CA GLU A 9 64.45 14.46 -4.00
C GLU A 9 63.06 14.39 -3.36
N TRP A 10 62.83 15.28 -2.39
CA TRP A 10 61.54 15.39 -1.71
C TRP A 10 60.54 16.14 -2.59
N GLN A 11 59.36 15.56 -2.74
CA GLN A 11 58.24 16.09 -3.50
C GLN A 11 57.03 16.21 -2.59
N HIS A 12 56.23 17.24 -2.83
CA HIS A 12 54.99 17.47 -2.11
C HIS A 12 53.84 16.95 -2.97
N ILE A 13 53.12 15.94 -2.47
CA ILE A 13 51.88 15.46 -3.07
C ILE A 13 50.73 16.14 -2.34
N VAL A 14 49.98 16.97 -3.04
CA VAL A 14 48.71 17.52 -2.54
C VAL A 14 47.60 16.59 -2.99
N VAL A 15 46.81 16.10 -2.04
CA VAL A 15 45.62 15.30 -2.32
C VAL A 15 44.46 16.27 -2.51
N PRO A 16 43.91 16.41 -3.73
CA PRO A 16 42.79 17.29 -3.96
C PRO A 16 41.54 16.71 -3.29
N LEU A 17 40.84 17.54 -2.53
CA LEU A 17 39.61 17.16 -1.82
C LEU A 17 38.37 17.14 -2.75
N ALA A 18 38.56 17.53 -4.02
CA ALA A 18 37.51 17.66 -5.02
C ALA A 18 37.26 16.37 -5.82
N GLY A 19 37.68 15.19 -5.36
CA GLY A 19 37.35 13.92 -6.02
C GLY A 19 36.15 13.19 -5.42
N GLY A 20 35.69 13.59 -4.22
CA GLY A 20 34.59 12.93 -3.51
C GLY A 20 34.85 11.44 -3.21
N LEU A 21 33.82 10.72 -2.79
CA LEU A 21 33.87 9.28 -2.59
C LEU A 21 33.98 8.55 -3.94
N GLY A 22 34.81 7.50 -4.01
CA GLY A 22 34.76 6.56 -5.13
C GLY A 22 35.20 5.18 -4.74
N THR A 23 34.27 4.25 -4.60
CA THR A 23 34.51 2.87 -4.13
C THR A 23 34.43 1.81 -5.23
N ASP A 24 34.23 2.25 -6.48
CA ASP A 24 34.08 1.47 -7.71
C ASP A 24 35.36 0.73 -8.11
N ALA A 25 36.50 1.41 -8.05
CA ALA A 25 37.79 0.84 -8.45
C ALA A 25 38.45 0.09 -7.29
N ASP A 26 39.29 -0.90 -7.66
CA ASP A 26 40.24 -1.52 -6.74
C ASP A 26 41.03 -0.42 -6.01
N PRO A 27 41.15 -0.48 -4.67
CA PRO A 27 41.85 0.55 -3.89
C PRO A 27 43.24 0.90 -4.42
N ARG A 28 43.95 -0.06 -5.05
CA ARG A 28 45.31 0.11 -5.59
C ARG A 28 45.35 0.75 -6.98
N MET A 29 44.25 0.80 -7.71
CA MET A 29 44.19 1.35 -9.07
C MET A 29 43.49 2.72 -9.09
N ARG A 30 43.10 3.22 -7.92
CA ARG A 30 42.32 4.44 -7.82
C ARG A 30 43.22 5.67 -7.90
N PRO A 31 42.79 6.72 -8.62
CA PRO A 31 43.47 8.00 -8.57
C PRO A 31 43.54 8.52 -7.12
N PRO A 32 44.68 9.11 -6.70
CA PRO A 32 44.85 9.66 -5.35
C PRO A 32 43.79 10.70 -4.95
N GLU A 33 43.18 11.36 -5.93
CA GLU A 33 42.13 12.37 -5.74
C GLU A 33 40.78 11.82 -5.23
N ARG A 34 40.48 10.54 -5.40
CA ARG A 34 39.23 9.95 -4.91
C ARG A 34 39.39 9.39 -3.49
N LEU A 35 38.43 9.71 -2.63
CA LEU A 35 38.39 9.31 -1.23
C LEU A 35 37.83 7.88 -1.10
N GLU A 36 38.41 7.09 -0.19
CA GLU A 36 37.88 5.78 0.23
C GLU A 36 36.74 5.97 1.25
N VAL A 37 36.84 6.99 2.11
CA VAL A 37 35.82 7.36 3.09
C VAL A 37 35.63 8.87 3.08
N ALA A 38 34.38 9.32 3.00
CA ALA A 38 33.97 10.71 3.14
C ALA A 38 32.72 10.79 4.03
N LEU A 39 32.92 10.47 5.31
CA LEU A 39 31.86 10.24 6.30
C LEU A 39 31.51 11.52 7.07
N ASN A 40 30.21 11.83 7.11
CA ASN A 40 29.63 13.01 7.76
C ASN A 40 30.22 14.34 7.25
N VAL A 41 30.58 14.35 5.96
CA VAL A 41 31.20 15.49 5.28
C VAL A 41 30.17 16.28 4.48
N ARG A 42 30.33 17.60 4.43
CA ARG A 42 29.69 18.51 3.48
C ARG A 42 30.76 19.38 2.81
N SER A 43 30.52 19.87 1.60
CA SER A 43 31.44 20.81 0.94
C SER A 43 30.82 22.21 0.85
N PRO A 44 31.11 23.11 1.81
CA PRO A 44 30.55 24.46 1.79
C PRO A 44 31.08 25.25 0.58
N GLU A 45 32.39 25.16 0.33
CA GLU A 45 33.06 25.79 -0.80
C GLU A 45 33.78 24.75 -1.66
N ILE A 46 33.96 25.07 -2.94
CA ILE A 46 34.64 24.15 -3.88
C ILE A 46 36.07 23.92 -3.38
N GLY A 47 36.39 22.67 -3.06
CA GLY A 47 37.71 22.26 -2.58
C GLY A 47 37.86 22.23 -1.07
N THR A 48 36.84 22.61 -0.29
CA THR A 48 36.84 22.44 1.18
C THR A 48 35.87 21.35 1.61
N LEU A 49 36.20 20.69 2.73
CA LEU A 49 35.35 19.68 3.38
C LEU A 49 35.11 20.12 4.81
N GLY A 50 33.84 20.37 5.15
CA GLY A 50 33.38 20.66 6.50
C GLY A 50 32.49 19.55 7.04
N LYS A 51 32.17 19.64 8.33
CA LYS A 51 31.27 18.70 8.99
C LYS A 51 29.80 18.96 8.62
N ARG A 52 29.02 17.90 8.44
CA ARG A 52 27.55 18.00 8.28
C ARG A 52 26.87 18.56 9.54
N TYR A 53 25.65 19.07 9.39
CA TYR A 53 24.82 19.47 10.52
C TYR A 53 24.27 18.25 11.30
N GLY A 54 23.87 18.51 12.55
CA GLY A 54 23.28 17.52 13.44
C GLY A 54 21.79 17.28 13.21
N PHE A 55 21.27 16.17 13.75
CA PHE A 55 19.83 15.88 13.73
C PHE A 55 19.20 15.94 15.12
N THR A 56 18.21 16.83 15.28
CA THR A 56 17.46 17.03 16.54
C THR A 56 16.08 16.37 16.45
N PRO A 57 15.65 15.59 17.47
CA PRO A 57 14.34 14.95 17.47
C PRO A 57 13.20 15.95 17.72
N LEU A 58 12.08 15.73 17.03
CA LEU A 58 10.79 16.35 17.37
C LEU A 58 10.10 15.54 18.46
N PRO A 59 9.30 16.20 19.33
CA PRO A 59 8.49 15.50 20.32
C PRO A 59 7.44 14.62 19.63
N THR A 60 7.05 13.52 20.27
CA THR A 60 6.04 12.57 19.75
C THR A 60 4.63 12.87 20.24
N GLY A 61 4.46 13.76 21.22
CA GLY A 61 3.17 14.07 21.82
C GLY A 61 2.21 14.78 20.87
N LEU A 62 0.94 14.38 20.94
CA LEU A 62 -0.17 15.09 20.30
C LEU A 62 -0.64 16.24 21.20
N VAL A 63 -1.02 17.37 20.58
CA VAL A 63 -1.50 18.55 21.33
C VAL A 63 -2.77 18.25 22.15
N ASN A 64 -3.60 17.30 21.70
CA ASN A 64 -4.84 16.89 22.38
C ASN A 64 -4.71 15.59 23.19
N GLY A 65 -3.48 15.16 23.50
CA GLY A 65 -3.22 13.91 24.22
C GLY A 65 -3.05 12.70 23.30
N GLY A 66 -2.25 11.72 23.75
CA GLY A 66 -1.74 10.61 22.93
C GLY A 66 -0.39 10.93 22.28
N ALA A 67 0.11 10.01 21.47
CA ALA A 67 1.35 10.17 20.72
C ALA A 67 1.17 9.80 19.23
N ILE A 68 2.02 10.37 18.39
CA ILE A 68 2.15 9.90 17.01
C ILE A 68 2.62 8.44 17.03
N GLY A 69 2.00 7.60 16.21
CA GLY A 69 2.35 6.17 16.14
C GLY A 69 1.70 5.27 17.18
N ASP A 70 0.70 5.77 17.94
CA ASP A 70 -0.13 4.92 18.82
C ASP A 70 -0.85 3.79 18.05
N ASP A 71 -1.07 3.95 16.74
CA ASP A 71 -1.63 2.91 15.84
C ASP A 71 -0.57 2.00 15.17
N GLY A 72 0.70 2.15 15.56
CA GLY A 72 1.85 1.45 15.01
C GLY A 72 2.98 2.43 14.60
N PRO A 73 4.19 1.93 14.32
CA PRO A 73 5.31 2.79 13.94
C PRO A 73 4.98 3.61 12.69
N LEU A 74 5.49 4.85 12.65
CA LEU A 74 5.36 5.71 11.49
C LEU A 74 6.00 5.05 10.26
N ARG A 75 5.35 5.20 9.10
CA ARG A 75 5.77 4.56 7.85
C ARG A 75 6.48 5.51 6.89
N ALA A 76 6.05 6.78 6.85
CA ALA A 76 6.56 7.75 5.90
C ALA A 76 6.41 9.20 6.40
N LEU A 77 7.12 10.11 5.73
CA LEU A 77 6.92 11.54 5.84
C LEU A 77 6.27 12.09 4.57
N GLY A 78 5.49 13.15 4.74
CA GLY A 78 4.89 13.95 3.67
C GLY A 78 5.06 15.44 3.95
N ALA A 79 4.73 16.29 2.99
CA ALA A 79 4.73 17.73 3.22
C ALA A 79 3.65 18.43 2.37
N THR A 80 3.15 19.55 2.89
CA THR A 80 2.38 20.55 2.14
C THR A 80 3.25 21.80 1.91
N GLN A 81 2.71 22.92 1.42
CA GLN A 81 3.45 24.20 1.41
C GLN A 81 3.62 24.81 2.80
N ARG A 82 2.90 24.32 3.82
CA ARG A 82 2.87 24.92 5.15
C ARG A 82 3.23 23.95 6.28
N GLU A 83 2.91 22.68 6.12
CA GLU A 83 2.96 21.69 7.20
C GLU A 83 3.84 20.49 6.80
N LEU A 84 4.64 20.01 7.75
CA LEU A 84 5.23 18.68 7.70
C LEU A 84 4.17 17.65 8.11
N LEU A 85 4.11 16.54 7.39
CA LEU A 85 3.20 15.44 7.66
C LEU A 85 3.96 14.18 8.09
N ALA A 86 3.43 13.48 9.09
CA ALA A 86 3.87 12.14 9.48
C ALA A 86 2.75 11.15 9.18
N ILE A 87 3.08 10.08 8.45
CA ILE A 87 2.13 9.08 7.97
C ILE A 87 2.32 7.81 8.79
N GLY A 88 1.34 7.48 9.62
CA GLY A 88 1.29 6.26 10.41
C GLY A 88 0.71 5.07 9.65
N HIS A 89 0.34 4.04 10.41
CA HIS A 89 -0.28 2.85 9.83
C HIS A 89 -1.72 3.12 9.39
N ARG A 90 -2.48 3.92 10.12
CA ARG A 90 -3.87 4.30 9.76
C ARG A 90 -4.10 5.80 9.88
N SER A 91 -3.16 6.54 10.43
CA SER A 91 -3.35 7.93 10.86
C SER A 91 -2.41 8.89 10.12
N LEU A 92 -2.92 10.07 9.78
CA LEU A 92 -2.10 11.19 9.32
C LEU A 92 -1.93 12.19 10.46
N TYR A 93 -0.71 12.68 10.64
CA TYR A 93 -0.39 13.73 11.59
C TYR A 93 0.25 14.92 10.89
N SER A 94 0.01 16.14 11.37
CA SER A 94 0.70 17.34 10.90
C SER A 94 1.46 18.03 12.05
N TRP A 95 2.66 18.50 11.77
CA TRP A 95 3.46 19.26 12.72
C TRP A 95 3.05 20.74 12.72
N MET A 96 2.83 21.30 13.92
CA MET A 96 2.60 22.75 14.11
C MET A 96 3.77 23.36 14.90
N PRO A 97 4.72 24.04 14.23
CA PRO A 97 5.87 24.65 14.90
C PRO A 97 5.48 25.61 16.01
N ASP A 98 4.45 26.44 15.79
CA ASP A 98 4.01 27.47 16.75
C ASP A 98 3.51 26.90 18.08
N MET A 99 2.98 25.67 18.05
CA MET A 99 2.46 24.97 19.23
C MET A 99 3.45 23.93 19.77
N GLY A 100 4.57 23.68 19.07
CA GLY A 100 5.56 22.67 19.44
C GLY A 100 5.01 21.24 19.51
N GLY A 101 3.97 20.91 18.73
CA GLY A 101 3.28 19.62 18.84
C GLY A 101 2.61 19.13 17.55
N TRP A 102 2.24 17.85 17.57
CA TRP A 102 1.56 17.18 16.46
C TRP A 102 0.04 17.23 16.60
N TYR A 103 -0.65 17.30 15.46
CA TYR A 103 -2.10 17.17 15.37
C TYR A 103 -2.50 15.96 14.54
N TYR A 104 -3.51 15.23 15.02
CA TYR A 104 -4.17 14.19 14.24
C TYR A 104 -5.06 14.79 13.16
N ARG A 105 -4.91 14.35 11.91
CA ARG A 105 -5.59 14.87 10.70
C ARG A 105 -6.51 13.84 10.04
N GLY A 106 -6.88 12.78 10.74
CA GLY A 106 -7.73 11.73 10.21
C GLY A 106 -6.96 10.52 9.70
N HIS A 107 -7.64 9.71 8.89
CA HIS A 107 -7.15 8.41 8.49
C HIS A 107 -6.66 8.31 7.05
N VAL A 108 -5.60 7.53 6.87
CA VAL A 108 -5.05 7.09 5.59
C VAL A 108 -5.28 5.60 5.38
N SER A 109 -5.15 5.13 4.13
CA SER A 109 -5.26 3.71 3.85
C SER A 109 -4.15 2.91 4.56
N PRO A 110 -4.49 1.76 5.20
CA PRO A 110 -3.52 1.02 5.98
C PRO A 110 -2.64 0.07 5.16
N TYR A 111 -2.87 -0.07 3.85
CA TYR A 111 -2.16 -1.03 3.01
C TYR A 111 -1.97 -0.49 1.59
N VAL A 112 -1.21 -1.23 0.78
CA VAL A 112 -1.16 -1.10 -0.68
C VAL A 112 -1.71 -2.38 -1.30
N GLY A 113 -2.58 -2.23 -2.30
CA GLY A 113 -3.21 -3.35 -2.97
C GLY A 113 -2.54 -3.70 -4.29
N LYS A 114 -2.55 -4.98 -4.65
CA LYS A 114 -2.15 -5.51 -5.95
C LYS A 114 -3.22 -6.50 -6.44
N GLN A 115 -3.47 -6.49 -7.74
CA GLN A 115 -4.39 -7.42 -8.41
C GLN A 115 -3.58 -8.24 -9.42
N THR A 116 -3.73 -9.55 -9.35
CA THR A 116 -3.07 -10.49 -10.26
C THR A 116 -4.13 -11.34 -10.96
N GLU A 117 -4.01 -11.46 -12.27
CA GLU A 117 -4.94 -12.25 -13.08
C GLU A 117 -4.68 -13.74 -12.87
N LEU A 118 -5.73 -14.52 -12.54
CA LEU A 118 -5.61 -15.96 -12.28
C LEU A 118 -6.24 -16.82 -13.37
N TYR A 119 -7.52 -16.58 -13.72
CA TYR A 119 -8.25 -17.34 -14.75
C TYR A 119 -8.68 -16.43 -15.90
N ARG A 120 -8.04 -16.58 -17.08
CA ARG A 120 -8.56 -16.08 -18.35
C ARG A 120 -8.74 -17.26 -19.30
N SER A 121 -9.99 -17.66 -19.53
CA SER A 121 -10.32 -18.63 -20.56
C SER A 121 -11.66 -18.29 -21.20
N THR A 122 -12.02 -18.98 -22.27
CA THR A 122 -13.35 -18.91 -22.87
C THR A 122 -14.44 -19.60 -22.04
N ALA A 123 -14.08 -20.29 -20.96
CA ALA A 123 -14.98 -20.94 -20.00
C ALA A 123 -15.48 -19.98 -18.92
N ASP A 124 -16.64 -20.30 -18.33
CA ASP A 124 -17.23 -19.57 -17.22
C ASP A 124 -16.77 -20.22 -15.89
N TYR A 125 -16.08 -19.49 -15.01
CA TYR A 125 -15.63 -19.99 -13.69
C TYR A 125 -16.43 -19.37 -12.55
N ALA A 126 -17.05 -20.16 -11.67
CA ALA A 126 -17.85 -19.67 -10.55
C ALA A 126 -17.52 -20.35 -9.21
N LEU A 127 -18.02 -19.75 -8.13
CA LEU A 127 -17.99 -20.28 -6.75
C LEU A 127 -16.60 -20.76 -6.28
N ALA A 128 -15.54 -20.01 -6.58
CA ALA A 128 -14.18 -20.36 -6.23
C ALA A 128 -13.86 -20.15 -4.74
N ASP A 129 -12.93 -20.94 -4.21
CA ASP A 129 -12.34 -20.78 -2.88
C ASP A 129 -10.85 -21.16 -2.92
N GLU A 130 -10.09 -20.69 -1.95
CA GLU A 130 -8.64 -20.89 -1.91
C GLU A 130 -8.13 -21.23 -0.52
N ALA A 131 -7.03 -21.98 -0.50
CA ALA A 131 -6.23 -22.17 0.70
C ALA A 131 -4.76 -22.33 0.31
N CYS A 132 -3.89 -21.91 1.21
CA CYS A 132 -2.45 -21.98 1.02
C CYS A 132 -1.83 -22.91 2.06
N PHE A 133 -0.89 -23.74 1.63
CA PHE A 133 -0.02 -24.54 2.50
C PHE A 133 1.43 -24.29 2.08
N ASP A 134 2.24 -23.80 3.02
CA ASP A 134 3.59 -23.28 2.77
C ASP A 134 3.58 -22.26 1.62
N ASP A 135 4.32 -22.51 0.54
CA ASP A 135 4.42 -21.64 -0.63
C ASP A 135 3.50 -22.06 -1.79
N VAL A 136 2.56 -23.00 -1.56
CA VAL A 136 1.63 -23.48 -2.60
C VAL A 136 0.18 -23.10 -2.28
N VAL A 137 -0.41 -22.37 -3.20
CA VAL A 137 -1.83 -21.99 -3.20
C VAL A 137 -2.62 -22.99 -4.03
N VAL A 138 -3.70 -23.49 -3.44
CA VAL A 138 -4.70 -24.36 -4.10
C VAL A 138 -5.94 -23.53 -4.35
N TYR A 139 -6.25 -23.32 -5.62
CA TYR A 139 -7.48 -22.67 -6.07
C TYR A 139 -8.45 -23.76 -6.52
N ALA A 140 -9.66 -23.78 -5.97
CA ALA A 140 -10.71 -24.67 -6.41
C ALA A 140 -11.89 -23.84 -6.91
N CYS A 141 -12.48 -24.22 -8.06
CA CYS A 141 -13.59 -23.49 -8.66
C CYS A 141 -14.54 -24.44 -9.41
N CYS A 142 -15.75 -23.97 -9.66
CA CYS A 142 -16.66 -24.62 -10.60
C CYS A 142 -16.41 -24.04 -11.99
N ARG A 143 -16.09 -24.87 -12.99
CA ARG A 143 -15.99 -24.47 -14.39
C ARG A 143 -17.24 -24.91 -15.15
N GLN A 144 -17.73 -24.05 -16.02
CA GLN A 144 -18.85 -24.33 -16.92
C GLN A 144 -18.46 -23.99 -18.36
N GLU A 145 -18.70 -24.93 -19.28
CA GLU A 145 -18.36 -24.78 -20.69
C GLU A 145 -19.49 -25.22 -21.61
N ARG A 146 -19.63 -24.54 -22.76
CA ARG A 146 -20.54 -24.95 -23.82
C ARG A 146 -19.78 -25.77 -24.86
N ARG A 147 -20.16 -27.03 -25.07
CA ARG A 147 -19.53 -27.90 -26.08
C ARG A 147 -20.16 -27.68 -27.46
N GLU A 148 -19.36 -27.91 -28.51
CA GLU A 148 -19.78 -27.83 -29.93
C GLU A 148 -20.98 -28.74 -30.24
N SER A 149 -21.20 -29.80 -29.47
CA SER A 149 -22.33 -30.72 -29.57
C SER A 149 -23.67 -30.18 -29.03
N GLY A 150 -23.73 -28.92 -28.61
CA GLY A 150 -24.95 -28.25 -28.15
C GLY A 150 -25.32 -28.46 -26.68
N GLY A 151 -24.46 -29.11 -25.88
CA GLY A 151 -24.66 -29.33 -24.43
C GLY A 151 -23.75 -28.48 -23.53
N THR A 152 -24.16 -28.27 -22.28
CA THR A 152 -23.37 -27.57 -21.25
C THR A 152 -22.68 -28.59 -20.34
N TRP A 153 -21.37 -28.47 -20.18
CA TRP A 153 -20.55 -29.27 -19.26
C TRP A 153 -20.24 -28.45 -18.01
N ALA A 154 -20.30 -29.06 -16.83
CA ALA A 154 -19.90 -28.44 -15.58
C ALA A 154 -18.96 -29.37 -14.80
N SER A 155 -17.89 -28.82 -14.23
CA SER A 155 -16.88 -29.53 -13.48
C SER A 155 -16.36 -28.75 -12.27
N ILE A 156 -15.84 -29.46 -11.27
CA ILE A 156 -15.00 -28.89 -10.22
C ILE A 156 -13.55 -29.02 -10.67
N GLU A 157 -12.88 -27.87 -10.80
CA GLU A 157 -11.47 -27.82 -11.16
C GLU A 157 -10.63 -27.25 -10.04
N CYS A 158 -9.43 -27.82 -9.92
CA CYS A 158 -8.41 -27.34 -9.00
C CYS A 158 -7.15 -26.98 -9.75
N ARG A 159 -6.51 -25.91 -9.32
CA ARG A 159 -5.24 -25.42 -9.86
C ARG A 159 -4.29 -25.11 -8.72
N LEU A 160 -3.02 -25.44 -8.94
CA LEU A 160 -1.94 -25.17 -8.00
C LEU A 160 -1.10 -23.99 -8.52
N SER A 161 -0.65 -23.12 -7.62
CA SER A 161 0.31 -22.07 -7.93
C SER A 161 1.28 -21.85 -6.78
N LEU A 162 2.48 -21.36 -7.11
CA LEU A 162 3.37 -20.82 -6.08
C LEU A 162 2.88 -19.44 -5.64
N VAL A 163 3.06 -19.11 -4.36
CA VAL A 163 2.88 -17.76 -3.81
C VAL A 163 3.87 -16.84 -4.51
N ASP A 164 3.38 -15.95 -5.38
CA ASP A 164 4.19 -15.10 -6.28
C ASP A 164 4.99 -15.81 -7.39
N GLY A 165 4.62 -17.05 -7.75
CA GLY A 165 5.25 -17.79 -8.83
C GLY A 165 4.28 -18.28 -9.92
N PRO A 166 4.79 -19.00 -10.92
CA PRO A 166 3.96 -19.56 -11.97
C PRO A 166 3.02 -20.64 -11.41
N THR A 167 1.99 -20.93 -12.18
CA THR A 167 1.09 -22.05 -11.89
C THR A 167 1.81 -23.38 -12.07
N ILE A 168 1.53 -24.30 -11.15
CA ILE A 168 2.15 -25.62 -11.07
C ILE A 168 1.26 -26.61 -11.82
N GLY A 169 1.69 -27.01 -13.01
CA GLY A 169 0.98 -28.00 -13.81
C GLY A 169 -0.31 -27.50 -14.47
N GLN A 170 -1.05 -28.43 -15.05
CA GLN A 170 -2.36 -28.17 -15.69
C GLN A 170 -3.48 -28.25 -14.65
N PRO A 171 -4.61 -27.54 -14.85
CA PRO A 171 -5.81 -27.71 -14.03
C PRO A 171 -6.25 -29.16 -13.95
N VAL A 172 -6.73 -29.58 -12.78
CA VAL A 172 -7.15 -30.95 -12.47
C VAL A 172 -8.66 -30.96 -12.26
N GLU A 173 -9.39 -31.74 -13.04
CA GLU A 173 -10.82 -31.99 -12.84
C GLU A 173 -11.01 -33.00 -11.70
N LEU A 174 -11.67 -32.58 -10.61
CA LEU A 174 -12.01 -33.47 -9.48
C LEU A 174 -13.32 -34.22 -9.70
N ALA A 175 -14.28 -33.58 -10.36
CA ALA A 175 -15.57 -34.15 -10.71
C ALA A 175 -16.17 -33.40 -11.90
N GLY A 176 -16.81 -34.09 -12.84
CA GLY A 176 -17.49 -33.48 -13.98
C GLY A 176 -18.66 -34.31 -14.46
N THR A 177 -19.62 -33.69 -15.16
CA THR A 177 -20.81 -34.38 -15.66
C THR A 177 -21.34 -33.76 -16.96
N ALA A 178 -21.83 -34.63 -17.85
CA ALA A 178 -22.33 -34.30 -19.19
C ALA A 178 -23.76 -33.73 -19.24
N THR A 179 -24.37 -33.41 -18.10
CA THR A 179 -25.81 -33.12 -17.96
C THR A 179 -26.05 -31.91 -17.04
N THR A 180 -27.30 -31.45 -16.90
CA THR A 180 -27.77 -30.33 -16.03
C THR A 180 -27.52 -30.53 -14.52
N THR A 181 -26.72 -31.53 -14.16
CA THR A 181 -26.35 -31.93 -12.80
C THR A 181 -25.15 -31.07 -12.39
N ILE A 182 -25.41 -29.97 -11.69
CA ILE A 182 -24.39 -28.96 -11.37
C ILE A 182 -23.54 -29.46 -10.17
N PRO A 183 -22.21 -29.56 -10.28
CA PRO A 183 -21.34 -29.62 -9.11
C PRO A 183 -21.39 -28.28 -8.36
N TRP A 184 -21.66 -28.30 -7.06
CA TRP A 184 -21.82 -27.06 -6.28
C TRP A 184 -20.52 -26.70 -5.52
N GLY A 185 -20.23 -25.41 -5.46
CA GLY A 185 -18.86 -24.85 -5.38
C GLY A 185 -17.98 -25.30 -4.20
N PRO A 186 -16.66 -25.47 -4.43
CA PRO A 186 -15.72 -26.06 -3.48
C PRO A 186 -15.33 -25.12 -2.34
N SER A 187 -15.17 -25.63 -1.12
CA SER A 187 -14.57 -24.89 0.00
C SER A 187 -13.21 -25.48 0.38
N CYS A 188 -12.24 -24.60 0.62
CA CYS A 188 -10.84 -24.97 0.83
C CYS A 188 -10.39 -24.62 2.25
N ALA A 189 -9.58 -25.50 2.87
CA ALA A 189 -8.95 -25.21 4.16
C ALA A 189 -7.54 -25.81 4.25
N THR A 190 -6.64 -25.07 4.89
CA THR A 190 -5.29 -25.53 5.22
C THR A 190 -5.32 -26.49 6.42
N THR A 191 -4.55 -27.56 6.34
CA THR A 191 -4.40 -28.58 7.40
C THR A 191 -2.91 -28.74 7.74
N GLY A 192 -2.58 -29.55 8.76
CA GLY A 192 -1.19 -29.81 9.12
C GLY A 192 -0.39 -30.60 8.07
N ALA A 193 -1.04 -31.16 7.05
CA ALA A 193 -0.41 -32.02 6.03
C ALA A 193 -0.60 -31.52 4.59
N GLY A 194 -1.28 -30.39 4.38
CA GLY A 194 -1.63 -29.88 3.06
C GLY A 194 -2.96 -29.15 3.04
N VAL A 195 -3.69 -29.21 1.92
CA VAL A 195 -4.99 -28.53 1.76
C VAL A 195 -6.11 -29.56 1.57
N VAL A 196 -7.25 -29.34 2.22
CA VAL A 196 -8.48 -30.09 2.00
C VAL A 196 -9.48 -29.28 1.17
N ILE A 197 -10.18 -29.95 0.27
CA ILE A 197 -11.16 -29.37 -0.66
C ILE A 197 -12.47 -30.13 -0.48
N ILE A 198 -13.52 -29.43 -0.07
CA ILE A 198 -14.86 -29.98 0.16
C ILE A 198 -15.82 -29.48 -0.90
N TYR A 199 -16.46 -30.38 -1.64
CA TYR A 199 -17.35 -30.02 -2.75
C TYR A 199 -18.56 -30.96 -2.82
N ALA A 200 -19.68 -30.48 -3.37
CA ALA A 200 -20.89 -31.28 -3.47
C ALA A 200 -21.14 -31.78 -4.90
N THR A 201 -21.60 -33.03 -5.03
CA THR A 201 -22.04 -33.63 -6.30
C THR A 201 -23.46 -34.18 -6.15
N GLY A 202 -24.34 -33.94 -7.13
CA GLY A 202 -25.73 -34.44 -7.09
C GLY A 202 -26.69 -33.65 -7.97
N SER A 203 -27.94 -34.09 -8.06
CA SER A 203 -28.99 -33.44 -8.87
C SER A 203 -29.38 -32.07 -8.33
N ALA A 204 -29.63 -31.10 -9.22
CA ALA A 204 -30.03 -29.73 -8.87
C ALA A 204 -31.34 -29.63 -8.05
N VAL A 205 -32.15 -30.69 -8.02
CA VAL A 205 -33.48 -30.72 -7.37
C VAL A 205 -33.56 -31.83 -6.30
N GLY A 206 -32.42 -32.40 -5.88
CA GLY A 206 -32.37 -33.53 -4.93
C GLY A 206 -31.23 -33.41 -3.93
N LEU A 207 -31.09 -34.40 -3.06
CA LEU A 207 -30.01 -34.42 -2.08
C LEU A 207 -28.64 -34.62 -2.77
N HIS A 208 -27.65 -33.85 -2.33
CA HIS A 208 -26.27 -33.93 -2.78
C HIS A 208 -25.42 -34.78 -1.84
N SER A 209 -24.33 -35.30 -2.41
CA SER A 209 -23.24 -35.92 -1.67
C SER A 209 -22.11 -34.93 -1.48
N LEU A 210 -21.62 -34.81 -0.25
CA LEU A 210 -20.46 -33.99 0.11
C LEU A 210 -19.20 -34.83 -0.03
N ASN A 211 -18.28 -34.42 -0.90
CA ASN A 211 -17.04 -35.13 -1.22
C ASN A 211 -15.84 -34.37 -0.67
N ARG A 212 -14.77 -35.13 -0.45
CA ARG A 212 -13.48 -34.62 0.05
C ARG A 212 -12.36 -34.98 -0.93
N ALA A 213 -11.59 -33.98 -1.33
CA ALA A 213 -10.31 -34.14 -2.01
C ALA A 213 -9.20 -33.47 -1.22
N THR A 214 -7.95 -33.88 -1.43
CA THR A 214 -6.80 -33.35 -0.70
C THR A 214 -5.60 -33.13 -1.60
N TYR A 215 -4.87 -32.06 -1.29
CA TYR A 215 -3.53 -31.79 -1.79
C TYR A 215 -2.53 -32.09 -0.68
N ASN A 216 -1.55 -32.95 -0.96
CA ASN A 216 -0.54 -33.35 0.02
C ASN A 216 0.67 -32.42 -0.06
N GLY A 217 0.94 -31.67 1.01
CA GLY A 217 2.05 -30.74 1.08
C GLY A 217 3.43 -31.41 0.99
N ALA A 218 3.55 -32.70 1.36
CA ALA A 218 4.80 -33.45 1.23
C ALA A 218 5.14 -33.83 -0.22
N ALA A 219 4.20 -33.70 -1.16
CA ALA A 219 4.37 -34.02 -2.57
C ALA A 219 3.87 -32.88 -3.47
N PRO A 220 4.56 -31.72 -3.49
CA PRO A 220 4.01 -30.48 -4.04
C PRO A 220 3.83 -30.45 -5.56
N THR A 221 4.36 -31.45 -6.26
CA THR A 221 4.19 -31.64 -7.71
C THR A 221 3.02 -32.56 -8.06
N THR A 222 2.37 -33.17 -7.05
CA THR A 222 1.23 -34.07 -7.28
C THR A 222 -0.10 -33.33 -7.26
N ALA A 223 -0.95 -33.68 -8.22
CA ALA A 223 -2.32 -33.18 -8.32
C ALA A 223 -3.13 -33.54 -7.06
N PRO A 224 -4.13 -32.70 -6.69
CA PRO A 224 -5.07 -33.08 -5.64
C PRO A 224 -5.81 -34.38 -5.97
N VAL A 225 -6.05 -35.22 -4.96
CA VAL A 225 -6.67 -36.55 -5.10
C VAL A 225 -8.00 -36.59 -4.37
N VAL A 226 -9.03 -37.15 -5.00
CA VAL A 226 -10.32 -37.41 -4.34
C VAL A 226 -10.16 -38.57 -3.36
N LEU A 227 -10.56 -38.37 -2.11
CA LEU A 227 -10.45 -39.37 -1.05
C LEU A 227 -11.74 -40.17 -0.89
N ASP A 228 -12.82 -39.50 -0.49
CA ASP A 228 -14.06 -40.14 -0.06
C ASP A 228 -15.28 -39.19 -0.04
N VAL A 229 -16.42 -39.76 0.31
CA VAL A 229 -17.71 -39.07 0.49
C VAL A 229 -17.97 -38.90 1.99
N ILE A 230 -18.02 -37.65 2.46
CA ILE A 230 -18.31 -37.29 3.85
C ILE A 230 -19.77 -37.57 4.19
N ALA A 231 -20.69 -37.13 3.33
CA ALA A 231 -22.13 -37.29 3.52
C ALA A 231 -22.75 -37.70 2.19
N ALA A 232 -23.40 -38.86 2.13
CA ALA A 232 -23.93 -39.40 0.87
C ALA A 232 -25.42 -39.10 0.75
N GLY A 233 -25.80 -38.26 -0.22
CA GLY A 233 -27.20 -37.92 -0.48
C GLY A 233 -27.94 -37.37 0.74
N ASP A 234 -27.28 -36.52 1.53
CA ASP A 234 -27.80 -35.98 2.80
C ASP A 234 -27.83 -34.45 2.81
N VAL A 235 -27.11 -33.80 1.90
CA VAL A 235 -27.07 -32.34 1.81
C VAL A 235 -28.26 -31.85 0.98
N PRO A 236 -29.13 -30.95 1.46
CA PRO A 236 -30.25 -30.42 0.70
C PRO A 236 -29.82 -29.88 -0.67
N GLY A 237 -30.62 -30.20 -1.68
CA GLY A 237 -30.52 -29.59 -3.00
C GLY A 237 -30.80 -28.09 -2.91
N ALA A 238 -29.95 -27.27 -3.50
CA ALA A 238 -30.09 -25.82 -3.47
C ALA A 238 -31.25 -25.35 -4.38
N SER A 239 -32.49 -25.48 -3.91
CA SER A 239 -33.57 -24.65 -4.43
C SER A 239 -33.38 -23.23 -3.89
N ASN A 240 -32.51 -22.45 -4.55
CA ASN A 240 -32.22 -21.02 -4.33
C ASN A 240 -31.29 -20.62 -3.16
N ASP A 241 -30.76 -21.55 -2.36
CA ASP A 241 -30.19 -21.21 -1.04
C ASP A 241 -28.63 -21.16 -0.90
N GLY A 242 -27.84 -21.38 -1.96
CA GLY A 242 -26.37 -21.21 -1.92
C GLY A 242 -25.59 -22.34 -1.23
N ARG A 243 -24.29 -22.14 -0.94
CA ARG A 243 -23.44 -23.13 -0.23
C ARG A 243 -23.95 -23.35 1.22
N VAL A 244 -24.40 -24.57 1.53
CA VAL A 244 -24.92 -24.99 2.84
C VAL A 244 -23.90 -25.74 3.71
N TRP A 245 -22.62 -25.63 3.37
CA TRP A 245 -21.51 -26.22 4.12
C TRP A 245 -20.33 -25.26 4.21
N ASP A 246 -19.46 -25.52 5.17
CA ASP A 246 -18.22 -24.80 5.37
C ASP A 246 -17.13 -25.75 5.90
N VAL A 247 -15.87 -25.43 5.64
CA VAL A 247 -14.71 -26.15 6.17
C VAL A 247 -13.76 -25.15 6.84
N LEU A 248 -13.17 -25.57 7.95
CA LEU A 248 -12.22 -24.77 8.70
C LEU A 248 -10.98 -25.59 9.05
N GLY A 249 -9.82 -25.08 8.66
CA GLY A 249 -8.52 -25.54 9.13
C GLY A 249 -8.26 -25.05 10.55
N MET A 250 -7.83 -25.94 11.43
CA MET A 250 -7.55 -25.62 12.82
C MET A 250 -6.05 -25.42 13.06
N ALA A 251 -5.70 -24.59 14.03
CA ALA A 251 -4.31 -24.27 14.37
C ALA A 251 -3.48 -25.49 14.82
N ASN A 252 -4.11 -26.57 15.27
CA ASN A 252 -3.44 -27.84 15.62
C ASN A 252 -3.26 -28.79 14.41
N GLY A 253 -3.54 -28.33 13.19
CA GLY A 253 -3.43 -29.11 11.96
C GLY A 253 -4.61 -30.04 11.66
N THR A 254 -5.61 -30.13 12.54
CA THR A 254 -6.90 -30.81 12.28
C THR A 254 -7.84 -29.90 11.48
N TYR A 255 -8.98 -30.41 11.03
CA TYR A 255 -9.99 -29.57 10.37
C TYR A 255 -11.42 -30.01 10.70
N VAL A 256 -12.35 -29.08 10.59
CA VAL A 256 -13.78 -29.29 10.85
C VAL A 256 -14.57 -29.02 9.58
N VAL A 257 -15.51 -29.91 9.28
CA VAL A 257 -16.50 -29.75 8.20
C VAL A 257 -17.86 -29.61 8.85
N ALA A 258 -18.60 -28.58 8.45
CA ALA A 258 -19.99 -28.37 8.83
C ALA A 258 -20.88 -28.39 7.59
N TRP A 259 -22.03 -29.04 7.66
CA TRP A 259 -23.05 -28.97 6.60
C TRP A 259 -24.44 -29.00 7.21
N ILE A 260 -25.41 -28.54 6.44
CA ILE A 260 -26.83 -28.69 6.77
C ILE A 260 -27.34 -29.98 6.12
N ASP A 261 -27.99 -30.82 6.92
CA ASP A 261 -28.55 -32.09 6.45
C ASP A 261 -29.98 -31.95 5.91
N ALA A 262 -30.57 -33.06 5.46
CA ALA A 262 -31.92 -33.09 4.91
C ALA A 262 -33.02 -32.72 5.93
N ALA A 263 -32.72 -32.75 7.24
CA ALA A 263 -33.62 -32.32 8.30
C ALA A 263 -33.50 -30.81 8.60
N ASN A 264 -32.56 -30.11 7.95
CA ASN A 264 -32.14 -28.74 8.23
C ASN A 264 -31.38 -28.57 9.57
N ASP A 265 -30.79 -29.65 10.08
CA ASP A 265 -29.88 -29.61 11.23
C ASP A 265 -28.44 -29.35 10.76
N VAL A 266 -27.62 -28.70 11.60
CA VAL A 266 -26.19 -28.52 11.31
C VAL A 266 -25.41 -29.72 11.84
N GLN A 267 -24.81 -30.47 10.95
CA GLN A 267 -23.89 -31.56 11.26
C GLN A 267 -22.46 -31.05 11.31
N LEU A 268 -21.69 -31.50 12.30
CA LEU A 268 -20.29 -31.15 12.51
C LEU A 268 -19.44 -32.43 12.56
N ARG A 269 -18.35 -32.45 11.80
CA ARG A 269 -17.34 -33.52 11.87
C ARG A 269 -15.94 -32.95 11.92
N ARG A 270 -15.13 -33.48 12.83
CA ARG A 270 -13.71 -33.15 12.97
C ARG A 270 -12.84 -34.29 12.47
N TYR A 271 -11.81 -33.96 11.72
CA TYR A 271 -10.88 -34.92 11.14
C TYR A 271 -9.43 -34.60 11.52
N GLY A 272 -8.61 -35.64 11.64
CA GLY A 272 -7.16 -35.53 11.78
C GLY A 272 -6.47 -35.06 10.50
N SER A 273 -5.18 -34.75 10.60
CA SER A 273 -4.34 -34.48 9.42
C SER A 273 -4.15 -35.71 8.53
N ASP A 274 -4.36 -36.90 9.09
CA ASP A 274 -4.44 -38.20 8.39
C ASP A 274 -5.84 -38.49 7.83
N HIS A 275 -6.76 -37.52 7.91
CA HIS A 275 -8.14 -37.60 7.46
C HIS A 275 -9.04 -38.58 8.25
N ALA A 276 -8.56 -39.14 9.37
CA ALA A 276 -9.35 -39.98 10.26
C ALA A 276 -10.42 -39.17 10.99
N LEU A 277 -11.63 -39.72 11.13
CA LEU A 277 -12.72 -39.07 11.87
C LEU A 277 -12.42 -39.08 13.38
N LEU A 278 -12.38 -37.90 14.00
CA LEU A 278 -12.03 -37.73 15.41
C LEU A 278 -13.25 -37.43 16.30
N ALA A 279 -14.19 -36.62 15.81
CA ALA A 279 -15.38 -36.25 16.57
C ALA A 279 -16.56 -35.93 15.64
N THR A 280 -17.77 -36.11 16.18
CA THR A 280 -19.04 -35.79 15.50
C THR A 280 -19.99 -35.09 16.46
N SER A 281 -20.76 -34.11 15.98
CA SER A 281 -21.76 -33.39 16.77
C SER A 281 -22.85 -32.85 15.84
N ALA A 282 -24.00 -32.48 16.40
CA ALA A 282 -25.08 -31.87 15.66
C ALA A 282 -25.68 -30.68 16.43
N ILE A 283 -26.22 -29.71 15.69
CA ILE A 283 -27.03 -28.62 16.21
C ILE A 283 -28.42 -28.80 15.62
N VAL A 284 -29.40 -29.09 16.49
CA VAL A 284 -30.78 -29.33 16.07
C VAL A 284 -31.51 -27.99 15.90
N GLY A 285 -32.17 -27.80 14.75
CA GLY A 285 -32.91 -26.58 14.43
C GLY A 285 -33.42 -26.56 12.99
N GLN A 286 -33.86 -25.39 12.54
CA GLN A 286 -34.19 -25.17 11.12
C GLN A 286 -33.21 -24.17 10.54
N PHE A 287 -32.09 -24.68 10.01
CA PHE A 287 -30.99 -23.87 9.51
C PHE A 287 -30.92 -23.87 7.99
N TYR A 288 -30.41 -22.77 7.42
CA TYR A 288 -30.30 -22.59 5.96
C TYR A 288 -28.87 -22.24 5.52
N ARG A 289 -28.01 -21.76 6.44
CA ARG A 289 -26.60 -21.47 6.19
C ARG A 289 -25.75 -21.78 7.41
N VAL A 290 -24.49 -22.10 7.19
CA VAL A 290 -23.48 -22.29 8.24
C VAL A 290 -22.16 -21.64 7.83
N ALA A 291 -21.47 -21.04 8.80
CA ALA A 291 -20.10 -20.57 8.67
C ALA A 291 -19.30 -20.92 9.94
N LEU A 292 -18.02 -21.23 9.77
CA LEU A 292 -17.09 -21.66 10.80
C LEU A 292 -15.96 -20.67 11.00
N CYS A 293 -15.56 -20.44 12.25
CA CYS A 293 -14.27 -19.83 12.58
C CYS A 293 -13.71 -20.36 13.90
N GLN A 294 -12.39 -20.26 14.09
CA GLN A 294 -11.72 -20.64 15.32
C GLN A 294 -11.08 -19.41 15.95
N GLN A 295 -11.13 -19.33 17.28
CA GLN A 295 -10.47 -18.29 18.07
C GLN A 295 -9.01 -18.12 17.65
N CYS A 296 -8.64 -16.88 17.30
CA CYS A 296 -7.31 -16.55 16.79
C CYS A 296 -6.37 -15.95 17.86
N THR A 297 -6.80 -15.84 19.12
CA THR A 297 -6.04 -15.15 20.17
C THR A 297 -4.72 -15.87 20.50
N ALA A 298 -3.63 -15.10 20.63
CA ALA A 298 -2.31 -15.61 21.00
C ALA A 298 -2.19 -15.93 22.51
N ALA A 299 -3.21 -15.60 23.32
CA ALA A 299 -3.19 -15.76 24.77
C ALA A 299 -3.25 -17.23 25.22
N GLU A 300 -3.81 -18.12 24.40
CA GLU A 300 -3.79 -19.56 24.67
C GLU A 300 -2.59 -20.19 23.96
N ALA A 301 -1.56 -20.53 24.75
CA ALA A 301 -0.33 -21.18 24.27
C ALA A 301 -0.58 -22.59 23.68
N ASP A 302 -1.71 -23.22 24.00
CA ASP A 302 -2.13 -24.50 23.44
C ASP A 302 -3.17 -24.30 22.33
N PRO A 303 -2.83 -24.58 21.05
CA PRO A 303 -3.75 -24.53 19.93
C PRO A 303 -5.01 -25.39 20.08
N ASN A 304 -5.00 -26.39 20.97
CA ASN A 304 -6.13 -27.27 21.23
C ASN A 304 -7.19 -26.65 22.16
N LEU A 305 -6.88 -25.56 22.87
CA LEU A 305 -7.82 -24.91 23.79
C LEU A 305 -8.69 -23.85 23.11
N ARG A 306 -8.26 -23.40 21.92
CA ARG A 306 -8.89 -22.35 21.10
C ARG A 306 -10.31 -22.72 20.69
N LYS A 307 -11.28 -21.87 21.03
CA LYS A 307 -12.71 -22.15 20.85
C LYS A 307 -13.15 -22.18 19.38
N LEU A 308 -14.13 -23.03 19.07
CA LEU A 308 -14.78 -23.12 17.75
C LEU A 308 -16.08 -22.33 17.79
N TYR A 309 -16.30 -21.50 16.79
CA TYR A 309 -17.53 -20.74 16.60
C TYR A 309 -18.27 -21.22 15.36
N VAL A 310 -19.59 -21.38 15.49
CA VAL A 310 -20.49 -21.78 14.43
C VAL A 310 -21.56 -20.71 14.29
N ALA A 311 -21.51 -19.95 13.20
CA ALA A 311 -22.55 -18.98 12.84
C ALA A 311 -23.55 -19.65 11.90
N VAL A 312 -24.85 -19.42 12.12
CA VAL A 312 -25.92 -20.03 11.33
C VAL A 312 -27.02 -19.03 11.02
N GLU A 313 -27.71 -19.26 9.90
CA GLU A 313 -29.01 -18.65 9.62
C GLU A 313 -30.11 -19.63 10.03
N ALA A 314 -30.92 -19.24 11.02
CA ALA A 314 -32.01 -20.04 11.56
C ALA A 314 -33.37 -19.44 11.18
N PHE A 315 -34.36 -20.29 10.87
CA PHE A 315 -35.76 -19.87 10.77
C PHE A 315 -36.48 -20.12 12.09
N ILE A 316 -36.89 -19.04 12.75
CA ILE A 316 -37.66 -19.07 13.99
C ILE A 316 -38.95 -18.31 13.70
N SER A 317 -39.99 -19.06 13.32
CA SER A 317 -41.26 -18.53 12.84
C SER A 317 -41.75 -17.34 13.69
N PRO A 318 -42.07 -16.19 13.06
CA PRO A 318 -42.16 -15.97 11.62
C PRO A 318 -40.87 -15.51 10.93
N ASN A 319 -39.74 -15.35 11.64
CA ASN A 319 -38.57 -14.61 11.16
C ASN A 319 -37.33 -15.48 10.90
N TYR A 320 -36.49 -15.07 9.96
CA TYR A 320 -35.09 -15.54 9.88
C TYR A 320 -34.24 -14.79 10.90
N ILE A 321 -33.32 -15.49 11.57
CA ILE A 321 -32.44 -14.97 12.62
C ILE A 321 -31.03 -15.50 12.40
N ILE A 322 -30.03 -14.62 12.43
CA ILE A 322 -28.62 -15.04 12.49
C ILE A 322 -28.28 -15.38 13.94
N GLN A 323 -27.75 -16.58 14.17
CA GLN A 323 -27.36 -17.08 15.49
C GLN A 323 -25.88 -17.50 15.51
N ALA A 324 -25.24 -17.38 16.67
CA ALA A 324 -23.91 -17.93 16.93
C ALA A 324 -23.94 -18.97 18.04
N TYR A 325 -23.13 -20.01 17.86
CA TYR A 325 -22.88 -21.07 18.83
C TYR A 325 -21.38 -21.16 19.11
N LYS A 326 -21.03 -21.39 20.38
CA LYS A 326 -19.66 -21.68 20.82
C LYS A 326 -19.54 -23.18 21.10
N ARG A 327 -18.53 -23.82 20.52
CA ARG A 327 -18.28 -25.26 20.59
C ARG A 327 -16.86 -25.54 21.06
N ASP A 328 -16.70 -26.71 21.69
CA ASP A 328 -15.39 -27.21 22.08
C ASP A 328 -14.64 -27.71 20.82
N PRO A 329 -13.42 -27.24 20.55
CA PRO A 329 -12.66 -27.64 19.37
C PRO A 329 -12.29 -29.13 19.37
N GLY A 330 -12.17 -29.74 20.55
CA GLY A 330 -11.76 -31.12 20.74
C GLY A 330 -12.87 -32.10 20.42
N THR A 331 -13.99 -31.93 21.11
CA THR A 331 -15.16 -32.81 21.18
C THR A 331 -16.32 -32.37 20.30
N LEU A 332 -16.32 -31.13 19.79
CA LEU A 332 -17.46 -30.47 19.16
C LEU A 332 -18.69 -30.32 20.07
N GLY A 333 -18.51 -30.51 21.38
CA GLY A 333 -19.55 -30.37 22.39
C GLY A 333 -20.04 -28.92 22.54
N PRO A 334 -21.27 -28.71 23.03
CA PRO A 334 -21.79 -27.37 23.31
C PRO A 334 -20.99 -26.70 24.43
N VAL A 335 -20.58 -25.43 24.21
CA VAL A 335 -19.96 -24.58 25.23
C VAL A 335 -20.88 -23.42 25.59
N ALA A 336 -21.43 -22.71 24.59
CA ALA A 336 -22.42 -21.64 24.78
C ALA A 336 -23.31 -21.45 23.53
N GLY A 337 -24.48 -20.82 23.70
CA GLY A 337 -25.47 -20.56 22.65
C GLY A 337 -26.72 -21.42 22.67
N PRO A 338 -27.75 -21.08 21.86
CA PRO A 338 -27.74 -20.06 20.80
C PRO A 338 -27.69 -18.61 21.30
N HIS A 339 -26.94 -17.76 20.60
CA HIS A 339 -27.00 -16.30 20.78
C HIS A 339 -27.53 -15.64 19.53
N ASN A 340 -28.63 -14.88 19.67
CA ASN A 340 -29.24 -14.17 18.55
C ASN A 340 -28.40 -12.93 18.20
N ILE A 341 -27.85 -12.91 16.99
CA ILE A 341 -27.12 -11.76 16.44
C ILE A 341 -28.13 -10.73 15.92
N ARG A 342 -29.08 -11.17 15.09
CA ARG A 342 -30.05 -10.29 14.44
C ARG A 342 -31.27 -11.03 13.90
N ALA A 343 -32.45 -10.44 14.07
CA ALA A 343 -33.66 -10.83 13.33
C ALA A 343 -33.73 -10.10 11.97
N LEU A 344 -33.96 -10.85 10.89
CA LEU A 344 -33.98 -10.37 9.51
C LEU A 344 -35.41 -10.01 9.03
N GLY A 345 -36.44 -10.64 9.59
CA GLY A 345 -37.85 -10.49 9.17
C GLY A 345 -38.42 -11.79 8.57
N ALA A 346 -39.67 -11.79 8.09
CA ALA A 346 -40.36 -13.02 7.67
C ALA A 346 -40.06 -13.49 6.24
N ASN A 347 -39.71 -12.55 5.34
CA ASN A 347 -39.44 -12.83 3.92
C ASN A 347 -37.95 -12.65 3.58
N ALA A 348 -37.12 -12.92 4.57
CA ALA A 348 -35.92 -12.16 4.80
C ALA A 348 -34.71 -13.11 4.80
N ARG A 349 -34.46 -13.78 3.68
CA ARG A 349 -33.40 -14.80 3.59
C ARG A 349 -32.02 -14.16 3.39
N GLY A 350 -31.05 -14.63 4.16
CA GLY A 350 -29.64 -14.36 3.92
C GLY A 350 -29.21 -14.95 2.58
N GLN A 351 -28.20 -14.37 1.92
CA GLN A 351 -27.60 -14.88 0.67
C GLN A 351 -26.13 -15.27 0.77
N ASN A 352 -25.42 -14.71 1.74
CA ASN A 352 -24.05 -15.06 2.11
C ASN A 352 -23.91 -15.03 3.63
N LEU A 353 -23.05 -15.90 4.18
CA LEU A 353 -22.67 -15.90 5.60
C LEU A 353 -21.17 -16.16 5.73
N GLY A 354 -20.49 -15.40 6.58
CA GLY A 354 -19.09 -15.58 6.93
C GLY A 354 -18.84 -15.15 8.36
N CYS A 355 -17.86 -15.75 9.02
CA CYS A 355 -17.46 -15.38 10.38
C CYS A 355 -15.95 -15.46 10.58
N ALA A 356 -15.45 -14.66 11.51
CA ALA A 356 -14.08 -14.70 12.00
C ALA A 356 -14.02 -14.27 13.45
N SER A 357 -12.99 -14.71 14.17
CA SER A 357 -12.75 -14.32 15.56
C SER A 357 -11.37 -13.69 15.72
N GLY A 358 -11.25 -12.78 16.67
CA GLY A 358 -10.04 -12.02 16.92
C GLY A 358 -10.12 -11.24 18.23
N ILE A 359 -9.26 -10.24 18.35
CA ILE A 359 -9.15 -9.38 19.53
C ILE A 359 -9.56 -7.96 19.13
N ASP A 360 -10.55 -7.42 19.81
CA ASP A 360 -10.99 -6.03 19.65
C ASP A 360 -10.01 -5.05 20.35
N HIS A 361 -10.13 -3.75 20.05
CA HIS A 361 -9.37 -2.66 20.66
C HIS A 361 -9.33 -2.64 22.21
N ASN A 362 -10.29 -3.26 22.91
CA ASN A 362 -10.28 -3.38 24.38
C ASN A 362 -9.54 -4.61 24.90
N ALA A 363 -8.84 -5.35 24.03
CA ALA A 363 -8.20 -6.63 24.33
C ALA A 363 -9.17 -7.77 24.71
N ASP A 364 -10.48 -7.58 24.50
CA ASP A 364 -11.48 -8.63 24.65
C ASP A 364 -11.50 -9.53 23.40
N GLU A 365 -11.66 -10.83 23.59
CA GLU A 365 -11.97 -11.75 22.48
C GLU A 365 -13.32 -11.39 21.88
N SER A 366 -13.39 -11.31 20.55
CA SER A 366 -14.61 -11.03 19.82
C SER A 366 -14.75 -11.86 18.54
N ILE A 367 -16.01 -12.14 18.19
CA ILE A 367 -16.41 -12.75 16.93
C ILE A 367 -17.05 -11.68 16.04
N ALA A 368 -16.59 -11.58 14.79
CA ALA A 368 -17.19 -10.80 13.74
C ALA A 368 -17.94 -11.73 12.78
N VAL A 369 -19.22 -11.44 12.52
CA VAL A 369 -20.05 -12.17 11.55
C VAL A 369 -20.49 -11.21 10.46
N SER A 370 -20.29 -11.59 9.20
CA SER A 370 -20.77 -10.86 8.02
C SER A 370 -21.84 -11.67 7.27
N TRP A 371 -22.86 -11.00 6.75
CA TRP A 371 -23.91 -11.63 5.94
C TRP A 371 -24.49 -10.68 4.90
N LEU A 372 -25.14 -11.24 3.88
CA LEU A 372 -25.91 -10.52 2.84
C LEU A 372 -27.40 -10.78 3.02
N TYR A 373 -28.23 -9.79 2.69
CA TYR A 373 -29.69 -9.83 2.73
C TYR A 373 -30.31 -9.41 1.39
N LEU A 374 -31.32 -10.12 0.86
CA LEU A 374 -32.14 -9.64 -0.26
C LEU A 374 -33.63 -9.83 0.04
N ASP A 375 -34.40 -8.74 0.04
CA ASP A 375 -35.86 -8.76 0.04
C ASP A 375 -36.38 -7.81 -1.05
N VAL A 376 -37.56 -8.10 -1.59
CA VAL A 376 -38.26 -7.34 -2.65
C VAL A 376 -38.60 -5.90 -2.23
N SER A 377 -38.37 -5.52 -0.96
CA SER A 377 -38.64 -4.18 -0.44
C SER A 377 -37.55 -3.57 0.46
N VAL A 378 -36.40 -4.23 0.67
CA VAL A 378 -35.26 -3.68 1.46
C VAL A 378 -33.91 -4.14 0.90
N VAL A 379 -32.92 -3.24 0.93
CA VAL A 379 -31.63 -3.31 0.21
C VAL A 379 -30.58 -4.28 0.80
N PRO A 380 -29.63 -4.76 -0.03
CA PRO A 380 -28.43 -5.49 0.37
C PRO A 380 -27.58 -4.76 1.40
N VAL A 381 -27.29 -5.45 2.50
CA VAL A 381 -26.63 -4.87 3.66
C VAL A 381 -25.52 -5.80 4.12
N VAL A 382 -24.28 -5.32 4.10
CA VAL A 382 -23.18 -5.92 4.86
C VAL A 382 -23.25 -5.39 6.28
N ARG A 383 -23.35 -6.29 7.26
CA ARG A 383 -23.23 -5.94 8.68
C ARG A 383 -22.10 -6.73 9.29
N ALA A 384 -21.28 -6.07 10.10
CA ALA A 384 -20.44 -6.75 11.06
C ALA A 384 -20.97 -6.46 12.47
N THR A 385 -21.08 -7.51 13.27
CA THR A 385 -21.45 -7.40 14.68
C THR A 385 -20.34 -8.05 15.49
N GLU A 386 -19.92 -7.40 16.57
CA GLU A 386 -18.95 -7.98 17.51
C GLU A 386 -19.52 -8.09 18.91
N SER A 387 -19.21 -9.19 19.60
CA SER A 387 -19.50 -9.41 21.02
C SER A 387 -18.21 -9.56 21.78
N ASN A 388 -18.09 -8.85 22.90
CA ASN A 388 -17.06 -9.12 23.89
C ASN A 388 -17.37 -10.46 24.59
N HIS A 389 -16.34 -11.27 24.79
CA HIS A 389 -16.43 -12.58 25.45
C HIS A 389 -15.95 -12.57 26.90
N THR A 390 -16.57 -13.45 27.69
CA THR A 390 -16.00 -14.00 28.92
C THR A 390 -15.97 -15.53 28.79
N ASP A 391 -15.11 -16.22 29.56
CA ASP A 391 -14.79 -17.65 29.36
C ASP A 391 -15.99 -18.60 29.25
N ASN A 392 -17.14 -18.25 29.85
CA ASN A 392 -18.32 -19.13 29.95
C ASN A 392 -19.60 -18.59 29.28
N ALA A 393 -19.57 -17.48 28.54
CA ALA A 393 -20.75 -16.95 27.83
C ALA A 393 -20.36 -16.09 26.61
N LEU A 394 -21.19 -16.13 25.54
CA LEU A 394 -21.23 -15.05 24.55
C LEU A 394 -22.04 -13.89 25.16
N GLY A 395 -21.45 -12.71 25.31
CA GLY A 395 -22.18 -11.51 25.73
C GLY A 395 -23.23 -11.09 24.70
N ALA A 396 -24.07 -10.10 25.01
CA ALA A 396 -24.91 -9.47 23.99
C ALA A 396 -23.98 -8.90 22.90
N LEU A 397 -24.15 -9.35 21.67
CA LEU A 397 -23.49 -8.81 20.47
C LEU A 397 -23.87 -7.32 20.36
N GLY A 398 -22.98 -6.45 20.83
CA GLY A 398 -23.25 -5.03 21.06
C GLY A 398 -23.03 -4.21 19.79
N ASN A 399 -24.04 -3.47 19.36
CA ASN A 399 -24.03 -2.45 18.30
C ASN A 399 -23.53 -2.90 16.91
N LEU A 400 -24.41 -2.75 15.91
CA LEU A 400 -24.20 -3.18 14.54
C LEU A 400 -23.47 -2.11 13.73
N ALA A 401 -22.34 -2.46 13.10
CA ALA A 401 -21.79 -1.65 12.02
C ALA A 401 -22.46 -2.10 10.71
N THR A 402 -23.08 -1.18 9.97
CA THR A 402 -23.92 -1.49 8.80
C THR A 402 -23.48 -0.71 7.57
N CYS A 403 -23.26 -1.39 6.45
CA CYS A 403 -23.05 -0.78 5.14
C CYS A 403 -24.20 -1.20 4.22
N TYR A 404 -25.04 -0.23 3.86
CA TYR A 404 -26.15 -0.43 2.92
C TYR A 404 -25.64 -0.43 1.47
N ASN A 405 -26.39 -1.02 0.55
CA ASN A 405 -26.07 -1.16 -0.87
C ASN A 405 -24.76 -1.91 -1.13
N SER A 406 -24.48 -2.95 -0.34
CA SER A 406 -23.27 -3.74 -0.48
C SER A 406 -23.47 -5.22 -0.17
N ALA A 407 -22.59 -6.05 -0.71
CA ALA A 407 -22.50 -7.48 -0.44
C ALA A 407 -21.06 -7.89 -0.07
N PRO A 408 -20.87 -8.86 0.83
CA PRO A 408 -19.55 -9.32 1.21
C PRO A 408 -18.96 -10.22 0.12
N LEU A 409 -17.71 -9.96 -0.24
CA LEU A 409 -16.89 -10.81 -1.13
C LEU A 409 -16.11 -11.84 -0.33
N THR A 410 -15.64 -11.47 0.86
CA THR A 410 -14.83 -12.31 1.74
C THR A 410 -15.48 -12.51 3.09
N ARG A 411 -15.02 -13.53 3.82
CA ARG A 411 -15.21 -13.59 5.28
C ARG A 411 -14.58 -12.35 5.91
N PRO A 412 -15.09 -11.89 7.07
CA PRO A 412 -14.36 -10.90 7.83
C PRO A 412 -13.03 -11.52 8.29
N TRP A 413 -12.01 -10.72 8.54
CA TRP A 413 -10.76 -11.19 9.13
C TRP A 413 -10.14 -10.11 10.00
N TRP A 414 -9.28 -10.53 10.92
CA TRP A 414 -8.61 -9.64 11.85
C TRP A 414 -7.18 -9.38 11.42
N TYR A 415 -6.75 -8.13 11.51
CA TYR A 415 -5.36 -7.74 11.44
C TYR A 415 -5.08 -6.72 12.53
N ARG A 416 -4.10 -7.03 13.39
CA ARG A 416 -3.88 -6.32 14.67
C ARG A 416 -5.19 -6.29 15.49
N THR A 417 -5.65 -5.12 15.90
CA THR A 417 -6.89 -4.92 16.69
C THR A 417 -8.08 -4.47 15.84
N ARG A 418 -8.03 -4.71 14.52
CA ARG A 418 -9.04 -4.26 13.55
C ARG A 418 -9.61 -5.42 12.74
N CYS A 419 -10.90 -5.33 12.45
CA CYS A 419 -11.64 -6.28 11.62
C CYS A 419 -11.92 -5.67 10.24
N TYR A 420 -11.59 -6.42 9.19
CA TYR A 420 -11.74 -6.03 7.80
C TYR A 420 -12.67 -7.00 7.06
N SER A 421 -13.33 -6.53 6.01
CA SER A 421 -13.96 -7.39 5.01
C SER A 421 -13.95 -6.73 3.63
N ALA A 422 -13.81 -7.51 2.57
CA ALA A 422 -14.02 -7.02 1.21
C ALA A 422 -15.52 -7.05 0.88
N ILE A 423 -16.01 -6.00 0.25
CA ILE A 423 -17.40 -5.84 -0.17
C ILE A 423 -17.47 -5.36 -1.61
N GLN A 424 -18.59 -5.61 -2.26
CA GLN A 424 -18.97 -5.07 -3.56
C GLN A 424 -20.21 -4.21 -3.37
N THR A 425 -20.30 -3.08 -4.06
CA THR A 425 -21.54 -2.28 -4.09
C THR A 425 -22.60 -2.99 -4.93
N VAL A 426 -23.81 -3.14 -4.40
CA VAL A 426 -24.92 -3.83 -5.08
C VAL A 426 -26.15 -2.94 -5.11
N HIS A 427 -26.78 -2.85 -6.29
CA HIS A 427 -28.02 -2.09 -6.50
C HIS A 427 -29.16 -3.03 -6.96
N PRO A 428 -30.19 -3.30 -6.11
CA PRO A 428 -31.17 -4.36 -6.37
C PRO A 428 -32.09 -4.13 -7.57
N ASN A 429 -32.24 -2.88 -8.05
CA ASN A 429 -33.09 -2.54 -9.20
C ASN A 429 -32.33 -2.47 -10.54
N MET A 430 -31.03 -2.78 -10.57
CA MET A 430 -30.21 -2.68 -11.80
C MET A 430 -30.03 -4.00 -12.56
N ILE A 431 -30.89 -4.99 -12.29
CA ILE A 431 -30.94 -6.29 -13.01
C ILE A 431 -31.11 -6.10 -14.55
N ALA A 432 -31.45 -4.89 -15.04
CA ALA A 432 -31.73 -4.64 -16.45
C ALA A 432 -30.86 -3.57 -17.15
N ALA A 433 -29.97 -2.83 -16.47
CA ALA A 433 -29.20 -1.74 -17.07
C ALA A 433 -27.76 -1.68 -16.53
N SER A 434 -26.80 -1.40 -17.42
CA SER A 434 -25.35 -1.27 -17.19
C SER A 434 -25.03 -0.64 -15.82
N GLY A 435 -24.61 -1.46 -14.86
CA GLY A 435 -24.46 -1.06 -13.47
C GLY A 435 -23.07 -0.54 -13.16
N PHE A 436 -23.01 0.54 -12.38
CA PHE A 436 -21.78 0.99 -11.72
C PHE A 436 -21.50 0.06 -10.55
N GLU A 437 -20.35 -0.63 -10.58
CA GLU A 437 -19.87 -1.43 -9.46
C GLU A 437 -18.50 -0.93 -9.00
N THR A 438 -18.30 -1.00 -7.68
CA THR A 438 -17.04 -0.68 -7.02
C THR A 438 -16.79 -1.73 -5.95
N HIS A 439 -15.61 -2.35 -5.98
CA HIS A 439 -15.16 -3.21 -4.90
C HIS A 439 -14.43 -2.38 -3.85
N MET A 440 -14.67 -2.68 -2.58
CA MET A 440 -14.12 -1.92 -1.46
C MET A 440 -13.62 -2.87 -0.38
N LEU A 441 -12.54 -2.46 0.27
CA LEU A 441 -12.19 -2.98 1.58
C LEU A 441 -12.80 -2.05 2.62
N VAL A 442 -13.47 -2.62 3.61
CA VAL A 442 -13.99 -1.85 4.75
C VAL A 442 -13.29 -2.24 6.04
N ASP A 443 -12.99 -1.22 6.84
CA ASP A 443 -12.62 -1.32 8.25
C ASP A 443 -13.92 -1.19 9.05
N HIS A 444 -14.24 -2.21 9.86
CA HIS A 444 -15.45 -2.20 10.69
C HIS A 444 -15.36 -1.25 11.89
N GLU A 445 -14.27 -0.47 12.00
CA GLU A 445 -13.97 0.57 12.99
C GLU A 445 -14.83 0.49 14.24
N ILE A 446 -14.44 -0.48 15.05
CA ILE A 446 -15.05 -0.74 16.32
C ILE A 446 -14.41 0.24 17.29
N ALA A 447 -15.17 1.25 17.70
CA ALA A 447 -14.77 2.22 18.72
C ALA A 447 -15.53 1.93 20.02
N THR A 448 -14.94 2.31 21.16
CA THR A 448 -15.58 2.31 22.47
C THR A 448 -16.73 3.34 22.48
N GLY A 449 -17.93 2.95 22.06
CA GLY A 449 -19.09 3.82 22.06
C GLY A 449 -20.32 3.23 21.37
N ALA A 450 -21.47 3.91 21.51
CA ALA A 450 -22.75 3.46 20.96
C ALA A 450 -22.82 3.44 19.42
N ASN A 451 -21.87 4.06 18.71
CA ASN A 451 -21.89 4.23 17.25
C ASN A 451 -20.64 3.60 16.61
N ARG A 452 -20.70 2.30 16.31
CA ARG A 452 -19.69 1.60 15.49
C ARG A 452 -19.90 1.97 14.01
N GLN A 453 -18.83 2.27 13.27
CA GLN A 453 -18.91 2.79 11.88
C GLN A 453 -18.15 1.89 10.92
N ILE A 454 -18.72 1.60 9.75
CA ILE A 454 -17.98 0.99 8.64
C ILE A 454 -17.31 2.09 7.83
N ARG A 455 -15.98 2.09 7.75
CA ARG A 455 -15.21 3.07 6.99
C ARG A 455 -14.46 2.42 5.84
N ILE A 456 -14.31 3.16 4.75
CA ILE A 456 -13.52 2.69 3.62
C ILE A 456 -12.03 2.57 4.00
N ALA A 457 -11.43 1.43 3.65
CA ALA A 457 -10.03 1.11 3.85
C ALA A 457 -9.28 0.92 2.52
N GLY A 458 -9.99 0.61 1.43
CA GLY A 458 -9.50 0.69 0.06
C GLY A 458 -10.56 0.42 -0.99
N MET A 459 -10.18 0.56 -2.27
CA MET A 459 -11.10 0.55 -3.41
C MET A 459 -10.42 0.05 -4.69
N TRP A 460 -11.09 -0.82 -5.44
CA TRP A 460 -10.64 -1.32 -6.75
C TRP A 460 -11.83 -1.63 -7.66
N GLY A 461 -11.58 -1.84 -8.96
CA GLY A 461 -12.62 -2.17 -9.94
C GLY A 461 -13.66 -1.05 -10.12
N VAL A 462 -13.25 0.22 -10.00
CA VAL A 462 -14.18 1.36 -9.98
C VAL A 462 -14.75 1.59 -11.37
N GLY A 463 -16.07 1.53 -11.51
CA GLY A 463 -16.76 1.87 -12.76
C GLY A 463 -16.83 0.75 -13.79
N ALA A 464 -16.51 -0.48 -13.39
CA ALA A 464 -16.72 -1.64 -14.25
C ALA A 464 -18.22 -1.86 -14.51
N ALA A 465 -18.63 -1.84 -15.77
CA ALA A 465 -19.98 -2.19 -16.19
C ALA A 465 -20.16 -3.71 -16.14
N ILE A 466 -20.54 -4.22 -14.97
CA ILE A 466 -20.87 -5.62 -14.81
C ILE A 466 -22.37 -5.80 -15.08
N GLY A 467 -22.69 -6.66 -16.05
CA GLY A 467 -24.06 -7.04 -16.32
C GLY A 467 -24.52 -8.13 -15.37
N SER A 468 -25.68 -7.89 -14.77
CA SER A 468 -26.48 -8.74 -13.89
C SER A 468 -26.12 -10.24 -13.85
N ALA A 469 -25.32 -10.66 -12.86
CA ALA A 469 -25.51 -11.97 -12.26
C ALA A 469 -25.19 -11.90 -10.77
N ASN A 470 -26.22 -12.13 -9.96
CA ASN A 470 -26.15 -12.40 -8.52
C ASN A 470 -25.40 -13.72 -8.19
N GLN A 471 -24.48 -14.19 -9.04
CA GLN A 471 -23.97 -15.57 -8.98
C GLN A 471 -22.69 -15.71 -8.15
N CYS A 472 -21.91 -14.65 -7.96
CA CYS A 472 -20.87 -14.62 -6.91
C CYS A 472 -21.44 -14.35 -5.50
N LEU A 473 -22.73 -14.03 -5.40
CA LEU A 473 -23.42 -13.63 -4.17
C LEU A 473 -24.16 -14.79 -3.45
N GLN A 474 -23.94 -16.04 -3.88
CA GLN A 474 -24.67 -17.20 -3.35
C GLN A 474 -23.71 -18.22 -2.69
N GLY A 475 -23.45 -18.09 -1.38
CA GLY A 475 -22.72 -19.09 -0.59
C GLY A 475 -21.94 -18.58 0.63
N SER A 476 -20.92 -19.33 1.07
CA SER A 476 -19.97 -18.85 2.07
C SER A 476 -19.03 -17.85 1.41
N ALA A 477 -18.75 -16.72 2.05
CA ALA A 477 -17.81 -15.75 1.51
C ALA A 477 -16.38 -16.33 1.39
N ASN A 478 -15.58 -15.81 0.45
CA ASN A 478 -14.26 -16.33 0.15
C ASN A 478 -13.34 -16.26 1.37
N HIS A 479 -12.48 -17.27 1.53
CA HIS A 479 -11.47 -17.25 2.57
C HIS A 479 -10.42 -16.16 2.29
N VAL A 480 -9.84 -15.62 3.36
CA VAL A 480 -8.69 -14.70 3.30
C VAL A 480 -7.57 -15.38 4.05
N TRP A 481 -6.47 -15.63 3.37
CA TRP A 481 -5.31 -16.27 3.98
C TRP A 481 -4.13 -15.29 4.10
N LEU A 482 -3.22 -15.63 5.01
CA LEU A 482 -2.07 -14.83 5.39
C LEU A 482 -0.80 -15.36 4.70
N GLU A 483 -0.12 -14.51 3.95
CA GLU A 483 1.23 -14.76 3.47
C GLU A 483 2.23 -14.10 4.44
N GLY A 484 3.04 -14.92 5.09
CA GLY A 484 3.95 -14.45 6.13
C GLY A 484 3.17 -13.81 7.29
N THR A 485 3.51 -12.56 7.64
CA THR A 485 2.94 -11.88 8.81
C THR A 485 2.01 -10.71 8.47
N THR A 486 2.07 -10.16 7.26
CA THR A 486 1.47 -8.84 6.95
C THR A 486 0.80 -8.73 5.59
N LYS A 487 0.92 -9.74 4.73
CA LYS A 487 0.21 -9.79 3.45
C LYS A 487 -1.02 -10.67 3.57
N HIS A 488 -2.15 -10.18 3.07
CA HIS A 488 -3.40 -10.93 3.02
C HIS A 488 -3.84 -11.13 1.56
N ARG A 489 -4.35 -12.31 1.24
CA ARG A 489 -4.78 -12.67 -0.11
C ARG A 489 -6.19 -13.23 -0.13
N PHE A 490 -6.93 -12.93 -1.19
CA PHE A 490 -8.26 -13.47 -1.44
C PHE A 490 -8.63 -13.43 -2.93
N LEU A 491 -9.52 -14.32 -3.34
CA LEU A 491 -10.11 -14.31 -4.68
C LEU A 491 -11.18 -13.23 -4.84
N ASN A 492 -11.07 -12.49 -5.93
CA ASN A 492 -12.04 -11.51 -6.38
C ASN A 492 -12.69 -11.96 -7.70
N PRO A 493 -14.02 -12.17 -7.74
CA PRO A 493 -14.73 -12.48 -8.97
C PRO A 493 -14.74 -11.25 -9.91
N LEU A 494 -14.51 -11.50 -11.20
CA LEU A 494 -14.68 -10.55 -12.28
C LEU A 494 -15.71 -11.08 -13.27
N LEU A 495 -16.67 -10.25 -13.64
CA LEU A 495 -17.67 -10.56 -14.66
C LEU A 495 -17.26 -9.92 -15.98
N ALA A 496 -16.86 -10.73 -16.96
CA ALA A 496 -16.61 -10.28 -18.31
C ALA A 496 -17.88 -10.51 -19.17
N GLU A 497 -18.50 -9.39 -19.56
CA GLU A 497 -19.46 -9.26 -20.67
C GLU A 497 -20.83 -9.97 -20.50
N LEU A 498 -21.92 -9.19 -20.58
CA LEU A 498 -23.30 -9.68 -20.57
C LEU A 498 -23.83 -9.75 -22.01
N ILE A 499 -23.90 -10.95 -22.60
CA ILE A 499 -24.64 -11.15 -23.85
C ILE A 499 -26.09 -11.49 -23.49
N LYS A 500 -27.00 -10.53 -23.69
CA LYS A 500 -28.43 -10.69 -23.37
C LYS A 500 -29.12 -11.51 -24.48
N ALA A 501 -29.59 -12.72 -24.17
CA ALA A 501 -30.52 -13.45 -25.03
C ALA A 501 -31.96 -12.99 -24.75
N THR A 502 -32.67 -12.50 -25.77
CA THR A 502 -34.05 -12.03 -25.67
C THR A 502 -35.04 -13.19 -25.62
N SER A 503 -35.36 -13.74 -24.44
CA SER A 503 -36.63 -14.46 -24.22
C SER A 503 -36.97 -14.64 -22.74
N ASP A 504 -38.24 -14.45 -22.42
CA ASP A 504 -38.87 -14.27 -21.09
C ASP A 504 -39.04 -15.57 -20.27
N THR A 505 -38.04 -16.43 -20.26
CA THR A 505 -38.02 -17.63 -19.41
C THR A 505 -36.78 -17.60 -18.54
N TRP A 506 -36.99 -17.72 -17.22
CA TRP A 506 -36.01 -17.51 -16.14
C TRP A 506 -34.75 -18.40 -16.19
N ILE A 507 -34.59 -19.26 -17.21
CA ILE A 507 -33.46 -20.19 -17.37
C ILE A 507 -33.12 -20.38 -18.85
N THR A 508 -32.84 -19.29 -19.60
CA THR A 508 -32.24 -19.45 -20.93
C THR A 508 -31.04 -18.52 -21.15
N ALA A 509 -29.86 -19.10 -20.89
CA ALA A 509 -28.52 -18.71 -21.35
C ALA A 509 -28.12 -17.24 -21.19
N ILE A 510 -27.68 -16.89 -19.98
CA ILE A 510 -26.67 -15.84 -19.82
C ILE A 510 -25.31 -16.54 -19.84
N THR A 511 -24.55 -16.41 -20.92
CA THR A 511 -23.12 -16.74 -20.93
C THR A 511 -22.38 -15.61 -20.24
N HIS A 512 -22.14 -15.77 -18.94
CA HIS A 512 -21.31 -14.86 -18.16
C HIS A 512 -19.89 -15.41 -18.12
N ARG A 513 -18.93 -14.75 -18.77
CA ARG A 513 -17.53 -15.14 -18.60
C ARG A 513 -17.05 -14.67 -17.25
N ILE A 514 -17.26 -15.48 -16.23
CA ILE A 514 -16.76 -15.19 -14.89
C ILE A 514 -15.30 -15.63 -14.84
N SER A 515 -14.43 -14.67 -14.53
CA SER A 515 -13.00 -14.86 -14.29
C SER A 515 -12.71 -14.54 -12.83
N TYR A 516 -11.60 -15.05 -12.28
CA TYR A 516 -11.15 -14.67 -10.95
C TYR A 516 -9.78 -14.03 -11.03
N ASP A 517 -9.63 -12.97 -10.25
CA ASP A 517 -8.35 -12.32 -9.97
C ASP A 517 -8.01 -12.52 -8.50
N GLU A 518 -6.73 -12.62 -8.20
CA GLU A 518 -6.22 -12.61 -6.83
C GLU A 518 -5.95 -11.18 -6.40
N ILE A 519 -6.48 -10.79 -5.24
CA ILE A 519 -6.17 -9.51 -4.59
C ILE A 519 -5.18 -9.77 -3.46
N ILE A 520 -4.12 -8.96 -3.44
CA ILE A 520 -3.05 -9.01 -2.44
C ILE A 520 -3.05 -7.66 -1.71
N LEU A 521 -3.17 -7.69 -0.39
CA LEU A 521 -3.11 -6.52 0.49
C LEU A 521 -1.81 -6.57 1.29
N ASP A 522 -0.93 -5.58 1.10
CA ASP A 522 0.33 -5.45 1.85
C ASP A 522 0.20 -4.32 2.89
N PHE A 523 0.10 -4.69 4.17
CA PHE A 523 -0.03 -3.74 5.28
C PHE A 523 1.31 -3.11 5.70
N ASP A 524 2.45 -3.71 5.34
CA ASP A 524 3.79 -3.16 5.61
C ASP A 524 4.28 -2.22 4.50
N ALA A 525 3.61 -2.24 3.34
CA ALA A 525 3.91 -1.34 2.25
C ALA A 525 3.86 0.13 2.69
N VAL A 526 4.90 0.86 2.33
CA VAL A 526 5.02 2.28 2.66
C VAL A 526 4.25 3.11 1.63
N PRO A 527 3.25 3.92 2.07
CA PRO A 527 2.53 4.82 1.17
C PRO A 527 3.45 5.97 0.74
N LEU A 528 3.25 6.45 -0.48
CA LEU A 528 3.91 7.66 -0.99
C LEU A 528 2.96 8.84 -0.92
N SER A 529 3.52 10.04 -0.84
CA SER A 529 2.73 11.26 -0.85
C SER A 529 3.30 12.28 -1.81
N CYS A 530 2.43 13.11 -2.36
CA CYS A 530 2.83 14.29 -3.10
C CYS A 530 2.05 15.52 -2.65
N LYS A 531 2.69 16.66 -2.81
CA LYS A 531 2.10 17.97 -2.54
C LYS A 531 1.26 18.41 -3.74
N LEU A 532 0.00 18.75 -3.50
CA LEU A 532 -0.92 19.21 -4.53
C LEU A 532 -0.95 20.75 -4.66
N GLY A 533 -0.72 21.45 -3.56
CA GLY A 533 -0.85 22.90 -3.46
C GLY A 533 -0.63 23.38 -2.03
N ARG A 534 -1.24 24.52 -1.65
CA ARG A 534 -1.13 25.21 -0.35
C ARG A 534 -0.99 24.28 0.86
N SER A 535 -2.10 23.94 1.50
CA SER A 535 -2.13 23.06 2.67
C SER A 535 -2.54 21.63 2.28
N MET A 536 -2.34 21.24 1.02
CA MET A 536 -2.93 20.02 0.46
C MET A 536 -1.87 19.00 0.06
N ALA A 537 -2.14 17.74 0.38
CA ALA A 537 -1.34 16.61 -0.03
C ALA A 537 -2.23 15.43 -0.47
N VAL A 538 -1.71 14.64 -1.40
CA VAL A 538 -2.29 13.36 -1.80
C VAL A 538 -1.39 12.28 -1.23
N ILE A 539 -1.98 11.28 -0.57
CA ILE A 539 -1.29 10.12 -0.02
C ILE A 539 -1.84 8.87 -0.71
N GLY A 540 -0.96 8.07 -1.31
CA GLY A 540 -1.32 6.82 -1.96
C GLY A 540 -1.58 5.68 -0.98
N GLY A 541 -2.16 4.60 -1.47
CA GLY A 541 -2.52 3.41 -0.70
C GLY A 541 -3.70 2.66 -1.32
N GLY A 542 -4.31 1.75 -0.55
CA GLY A 542 -5.48 0.96 -0.95
C GLY A 542 -6.70 1.80 -1.35
N TYR A 543 -6.82 3.03 -0.84
CA TYR A 543 -7.51 4.14 -1.50
C TYR A 543 -6.58 5.34 -1.50
N VAL A 544 -6.73 6.22 -2.49
CA VAL A 544 -5.97 7.47 -2.52
C VAL A 544 -6.59 8.46 -1.55
N SER A 545 -5.84 8.83 -0.51
CA SER A 545 -6.22 9.84 0.48
C SER A 545 -5.91 11.24 -0.01
N LEU A 546 -6.85 12.17 0.16
CA LEU A 546 -6.64 13.61 0.00
C LEU A 546 -6.67 14.28 1.37
N TYR A 547 -5.59 14.96 1.72
CA TYR A 547 -5.53 15.88 2.85
C TYR A 547 -5.89 17.30 2.37
N ASP A 548 -6.97 17.86 2.91
CA ASP A 548 -7.52 19.16 2.54
C ASP A 548 -6.97 20.34 3.38
N GLY A 549 -6.03 20.06 4.30
CA GLY A 549 -5.49 21.02 5.28
C GLY A 549 -6.20 21.03 6.64
N ILE A 550 -7.31 20.30 6.76
CA ILE A 550 -8.07 20.12 8.01
C ILE A 550 -8.12 18.63 8.37
N SER A 551 -8.54 17.80 7.41
CA SER A 551 -8.77 16.38 7.56
C SER A 551 -8.42 15.60 6.29
N THR A 552 -8.36 14.29 6.42
CA THR A 552 -8.15 13.35 5.30
C THR A 552 -9.46 12.71 4.89
N THR A 553 -9.67 12.59 3.58
CA THR A 553 -10.80 11.86 2.97
C THR A 553 -10.32 11.01 1.81
N GLU A 554 -11.12 10.06 1.35
CA GLU A 554 -10.87 9.40 0.06
C GLU A 554 -10.98 10.41 -1.10
N MET A 555 -10.20 10.20 -2.16
CA MET A 555 -10.29 11.02 -3.37
C MET A 555 -11.51 10.61 -4.20
N GLY A 556 -12.34 11.58 -4.59
CA GLY A 556 -13.60 11.35 -5.29
C GLY A 556 -14.69 10.72 -4.41
N PHE A 557 -15.70 10.14 -5.06
CA PHE A 557 -16.80 9.40 -4.44
C PHE A 557 -16.88 8.01 -5.03
N ALA A 558 -17.03 7.01 -4.17
CA ALA A 558 -16.92 5.62 -4.54
C ALA A 558 -18.10 5.12 -5.41
N CYS A 559 -19.26 5.77 -5.33
CA CYS A 559 -20.38 5.60 -6.26
C CYS A 559 -21.21 6.89 -6.37
N PRO A 560 -21.91 7.12 -7.49
CA PRO A 560 -22.91 8.20 -7.61
C PRO A 560 -24.15 7.95 -6.73
N PRO A 561 -24.98 8.98 -6.45
CA PRO A 561 -26.26 8.78 -5.77
C PRO A 561 -27.27 8.21 -6.77
N MET A 562 -27.37 6.88 -6.80
CA MET A 562 -28.24 6.14 -7.72
C MET A 562 -29.73 6.36 -7.41
N ILE A 563 -30.51 6.71 -8.43
CA ILE A 563 -31.97 6.92 -8.31
C ILE A 563 -32.71 5.58 -8.31
N CYS A 564 -33.16 5.16 -7.13
CA CYS A 564 -33.84 3.88 -6.92
C CYS A 564 -35.35 3.91 -7.19
N THR A 565 -36.01 5.03 -6.91
CA THR A 565 -37.44 5.26 -7.18
C THR A 565 -37.64 6.61 -7.84
N LEU A 566 -38.46 6.64 -8.88
CA LEU A 566 -38.86 7.86 -9.57
C LEU A 566 -40.34 7.72 -9.95
N ALA A 567 -41.21 8.49 -9.29
CA ALA A 567 -42.66 8.36 -9.44
C ALA A 567 -43.39 9.69 -9.27
N ALA A 568 -44.56 9.83 -9.91
CA ALA A 568 -45.47 10.94 -9.63
C ALA A 568 -46.03 10.82 -8.20
N ALA A 569 -46.10 11.94 -7.48
CA ALA A 569 -46.42 12.01 -6.05
C ALA A 569 -47.56 13.00 -5.76
N GLY A 570 -48.80 12.58 -6.06
CA GLY A 570 -50.01 13.37 -5.84
C GLY A 570 -50.16 14.59 -6.76
N ALA A 571 -51.35 15.20 -6.72
CA ALA A 571 -51.64 16.42 -7.48
C ALA A 571 -50.73 17.56 -7.04
N GLY A 572 -50.00 18.14 -7.99
CA GLY A 572 -49.08 19.26 -7.79
C GLY A 572 -49.23 20.27 -8.92
N THR A 573 -48.76 21.50 -8.71
CA THR A 573 -48.84 22.55 -9.73
C THR A 573 -47.73 22.42 -10.79
N VAL A 574 -46.62 21.75 -10.46
CA VAL A 574 -45.38 21.71 -11.22
C VAL A 574 -44.50 20.52 -10.73
N PRO A 575 -43.68 19.87 -11.57
CA PRO A 575 -43.51 20.02 -13.03
C PRO A 575 -44.79 19.73 -13.82
N ILE A 576 -44.94 20.38 -14.99
CA ILE A 576 -46.11 20.22 -15.88
C ILE A 576 -46.03 18.90 -16.67
N ALA A 577 -47.08 18.56 -17.43
CA ALA A 577 -47.06 17.39 -18.32
C ALA A 577 -45.87 17.43 -19.29
N GLY A 578 -45.13 16.32 -19.38
CA GLY A 578 -43.88 16.26 -20.14
C GLY A 578 -43.02 15.04 -19.80
N THR A 579 -41.94 14.86 -20.56
CA THR A 579 -40.92 13.85 -20.27
C THR A 579 -39.74 14.52 -19.60
N TYR A 580 -39.39 14.06 -18.40
CA TYR A 580 -38.27 14.57 -17.63
C TYR A 580 -37.28 13.44 -17.36
N GLN A 581 -36.01 13.80 -17.29
CA GLN A 581 -34.94 12.92 -16.84
C GLN A 581 -34.35 13.48 -15.55
N TYR A 582 -34.06 12.59 -14.60
CA TYR A 582 -33.45 12.94 -13.32
C TYR A 582 -32.09 12.26 -13.21
N ALA A 583 -31.11 13.00 -12.69
CA ALA A 583 -29.77 12.50 -12.38
C ALA A 583 -29.32 13.07 -11.02
N GLY A 584 -28.50 12.33 -10.29
CA GLY A 584 -27.93 12.76 -9.02
C GLY A 584 -26.42 12.87 -9.07
N ALA A 585 -25.82 13.76 -8.28
CA ALA A 585 -24.37 13.85 -8.10
C ALA A 585 -24.01 14.18 -6.65
N TRP A 586 -22.89 13.65 -6.16
CA TRP A 586 -22.35 14.01 -4.86
C TRP A 586 -21.47 15.26 -4.96
N VAL A 587 -21.55 16.10 -3.94
CA VAL A 587 -20.68 17.26 -3.74
C VAL A 587 -20.26 17.33 -2.29
N ASP A 588 -19.03 17.70 -2.01
CA ASP A 588 -18.55 17.96 -0.65
C ASP A 588 -17.65 19.20 -0.71
N GLN A 589 -17.86 20.17 0.19
CA GLN A 589 -17.00 21.34 0.28
C GLN A 589 -16.38 21.38 1.67
N ARG A 590 -15.05 21.25 1.73
CA ARG A 590 -14.28 21.32 2.98
C ARG A 590 -13.12 22.28 2.81
N GLY A 591 -13.08 23.28 3.69
CA GLY A 591 -12.11 24.36 3.57
C GLY A 591 -12.19 25.04 2.20
N GLU A 592 -11.05 25.09 1.50
CA GLU A 592 -10.93 25.70 0.17
C GLU A 592 -11.27 24.73 -0.98
N LEU A 593 -11.63 23.46 -0.71
CA LEU A 593 -11.83 22.44 -1.75
C LEU A 593 -13.30 22.10 -2.00
N LEU A 594 -13.66 22.03 -3.28
CA LEU A 594 -14.91 21.47 -3.79
C LEU A 594 -14.64 20.10 -4.43
N HIS A 595 -15.17 19.06 -3.82
CA HIS A 595 -15.23 17.72 -4.35
C HIS A 595 -16.53 17.54 -5.13
N ARG A 596 -16.42 16.94 -6.32
CA ARG A 596 -17.57 16.54 -7.14
C ARG A 596 -17.43 15.06 -7.48
N GLY A 597 -18.55 14.35 -7.47
CA GLY A 597 -18.64 12.99 -7.94
C GLY A 597 -19.18 12.91 -9.37
N MET A 598 -19.04 11.75 -9.97
CA MET A 598 -19.72 11.40 -11.21
C MET A 598 -21.24 11.50 -11.03
N PRO A 599 -21.99 11.96 -12.04
CA PRO A 599 -23.43 11.89 -12.04
C PRO A 599 -23.94 10.44 -12.15
N SER A 600 -25.11 10.15 -11.60
CA SER A 600 -25.82 8.91 -11.86
C SER A 600 -26.28 8.82 -13.32
N PRO A 601 -26.41 7.63 -13.92
CA PRO A 601 -27.17 7.47 -15.15
C PRO A 601 -28.57 8.09 -15.02
N PRO A 602 -29.05 8.81 -16.05
CA PRO A 602 -30.32 9.50 -15.96
C PRO A 602 -31.50 8.54 -16.00
N ARG A 603 -32.50 8.78 -15.15
CA ARG A 603 -33.76 8.01 -15.14
C ARG A 603 -34.90 8.85 -15.67
N GLN A 604 -35.70 8.28 -16.56
CA GLN A 604 -36.79 8.97 -17.23
C GLN A 604 -38.13 8.77 -16.49
N LEU A 605 -38.94 9.83 -16.44
CA LEU A 605 -40.33 9.83 -15.99
C LEU A 605 -41.19 10.62 -16.98
N VAL A 606 -42.35 10.07 -17.32
CA VAL A 606 -43.37 10.75 -18.14
C VAL A 606 -44.52 11.17 -17.24
N LEU A 607 -44.82 12.47 -17.22
CA LEU A 607 -45.93 13.06 -16.48
C LEU A 607 -47.11 13.34 -17.43
N ALA A 608 -48.26 12.73 -17.15
CA ALA A 608 -49.48 12.93 -17.93
C ALA A 608 -50.24 14.22 -17.58
N ALA A 609 -49.97 14.79 -16.41
CA ALA A 609 -50.53 16.04 -15.90
C ALA A 609 -49.53 16.69 -14.94
N PRO A 610 -49.70 17.98 -14.57
CA PRO A 610 -48.90 18.57 -13.52
C PRO A 610 -48.98 17.77 -12.22
N ASN A 611 -47.83 17.34 -11.70
CA ASN A 611 -47.71 16.52 -10.50
C ASN A 611 -46.37 16.79 -9.82
N ASN A 612 -46.32 16.64 -8.49
CA ASN A 612 -45.03 16.58 -7.82
C ASN A 612 -44.33 15.27 -8.18
N VAL A 613 -42.99 15.24 -8.11
CA VAL A 613 -42.22 14.01 -8.39
C VAL A 613 -41.48 13.56 -7.15
N LEU A 614 -41.79 12.36 -6.66
CA LEU A 614 -41.01 11.69 -5.62
C LEU A 614 -39.80 11.01 -6.26
N THR A 615 -38.62 11.44 -5.85
CA THR A 615 -37.34 10.84 -6.18
C THR A 615 -36.76 10.22 -4.93
N SER A 616 -36.33 8.97 -4.99
CA SER A 616 -35.59 8.33 -3.90
C SER A 616 -34.26 7.82 -4.40
N CYS A 617 -33.20 8.03 -3.64
CA CYS A 617 -31.84 7.67 -4.02
C CYS A 617 -31.18 6.86 -2.92
N TYR A 618 -30.28 5.96 -3.33
CA TYR A 618 -29.43 5.23 -2.40
C TYR A 618 -28.44 6.18 -1.72
N THR A 619 -28.16 5.90 -0.44
CA THR A 619 -27.10 6.59 0.30
C THR A 619 -25.73 6.11 -0.17
N LEU A 620 -24.71 6.94 0.03
CA LEU A 620 -23.32 6.52 -0.21
C LEU A 620 -22.99 5.34 0.73
N PRO A 621 -22.32 4.26 0.25
CA PRO A 621 -21.89 3.14 1.08
C PRO A 621 -20.72 3.58 2.00
N ALA A 622 -19.78 2.69 2.32
CA ALA A 622 -18.66 3.03 3.20
C ALA A 622 -17.87 4.25 2.67
N THR A 623 -17.71 5.26 3.52
CA THR A 623 -17.01 6.52 3.20
C THR A 623 -16.31 7.05 4.46
N ARG A 624 -15.24 7.84 4.31
CA ARG A 624 -14.66 8.61 5.41
C ARG A 624 -15.22 10.03 5.48
N ARG A 625 -16.18 10.37 4.63
CA ARG A 625 -16.81 11.68 4.61
C ARG A 625 -17.89 11.76 5.68
N ALA A 626 -17.85 12.81 6.50
CA ALA A 626 -18.82 12.98 7.57
C ALA A 626 -20.22 13.35 7.03
N LYS A 627 -20.34 14.25 6.04
CA LYS A 627 -21.63 14.77 5.55
C LYS A 627 -21.59 15.22 4.07
N PRO A 628 -21.47 14.31 3.09
CA PRO A 628 -21.53 14.70 1.68
C PRO A 628 -22.92 15.23 1.28
N ASP A 629 -22.98 16.25 0.42
CA ASP A 629 -24.20 16.86 -0.15
C ASP A 629 -24.65 16.07 -1.39
N ALA A 630 -25.79 15.39 -1.29
CA ALA A 630 -26.45 14.79 -2.44
C ALA A 630 -27.26 15.84 -3.23
N ARG A 631 -26.97 16.00 -4.52
CA ARG A 631 -27.69 16.93 -5.41
C ARG A 631 -28.46 16.18 -6.47
N ILE A 632 -29.73 16.56 -6.68
CA ILE A 632 -30.58 16.00 -7.74
C ILE A 632 -30.82 17.07 -8.78
N TYR A 633 -30.72 16.66 -10.04
CA TYR A 633 -30.88 17.49 -11.21
C TYR A 633 -32.00 16.91 -12.07
N ARG A 634 -32.85 17.80 -12.58
CA ARG A 634 -33.91 17.50 -13.54
C ARG A 634 -33.55 18.12 -14.88
N SER A 635 -33.71 17.39 -15.97
CA SER A 635 -33.66 17.96 -17.31
C SER A 635 -34.94 18.78 -17.53
N GLY A 636 -34.82 20.06 -17.85
CA GLY A 636 -35.96 20.79 -18.43
C GLY A 636 -36.38 20.19 -19.77
N LEU A 637 -37.44 20.71 -20.37
CA LEU A 637 -37.82 20.37 -21.77
C LEU A 637 -36.72 20.73 -22.79
N ASP A 638 -35.74 21.53 -22.39
CA ASP A 638 -34.55 21.91 -23.14
C ASP A 638 -33.37 20.94 -22.98
N ALA A 639 -33.58 19.79 -22.32
CA ALA A 639 -32.58 18.76 -22.04
C ALA A 639 -31.39 19.21 -21.18
N ILE A 640 -31.46 20.38 -20.53
CA ILE A 640 -30.43 20.86 -19.61
C ILE A 640 -30.76 20.44 -18.19
N TYR A 641 -29.85 19.70 -17.56
CA TYR A 641 -29.97 19.28 -16.16
C TYR A 641 -29.73 20.44 -15.20
N ARG A 642 -30.75 20.77 -14.40
CA ARG A 642 -30.69 21.84 -13.40
C ARG A 642 -31.08 21.31 -12.02
N ARG A 643 -30.41 21.83 -10.99
CA ARG A 643 -30.54 21.36 -9.60
C ARG A 643 -31.95 21.62 -9.06
N VAL A 644 -32.58 20.58 -8.53
CA VAL A 644 -33.94 20.59 -7.95
C VAL A 644 -33.90 20.91 -6.45
N ASN A 645 -32.95 20.35 -5.70
CA ASN A 645 -32.91 20.53 -4.25
C ASN A 645 -32.13 21.80 -3.85
N ARG A 646 -32.74 22.70 -3.07
CA ARG A 646 -32.07 23.95 -2.62
C ARG A 646 -31.22 23.79 -1.37
N VAL A 647 -31.48 22.76 -0.57
CA VAL A 647 -30.69 22.34 0.60
C VAL A 647 -30.20 20.93 0.36
N GLY A 648 -28.91 20.71 0.55
CA GLY A 648 -28.31 19.38 0.49
C GLY A 648 -28.79 18.49 1.63
N VAL A 649 -29.06 17.22 1.36
CA VAL A 649 -29.29 16.25 2.43
C VAL A 649 -27.92 15.89 2.99
N LEU A 650 -27.62 16.39 4.19
CA LEU A 650 -26.43 15.99 4.94
C LEU A 650 -26.68 14.59 5.49
N LEU A 651 -26.27 13.57 4.74
CA LEU A 651 -26.28 12.21 5.23
C LEU A 651 -25.03 12.02 6.10
N ASP A 652 -25.25 11.80 7.39
CA ASP A 652 -24.17 11.40 8.28
C ASP A 652 -23.73 9.97 7.90
N GLY A 653 -22.43 9.70 7.87
CA GLY A 653 -21.88 8.34 7.82
C GLY A 653 -22.26 7.47 9.03
N THR A 654 -23.04 8.01 9.97
CA THR A 654 -23.51 7.38 11.21
C THR A 654 -24.97 6.91 11.18
N ILE A 655 -25.66 6.91 10.03
CA ILE A 655 -27.12 6.63 10.01
C ILE A 655 -27.43 5.12 10.04
N ASP A 656 -27.73 4.65 11.24
CA ASP A 656 -28.14 3.27 11.57
C ASP A 656 -29.53 2.86 11.02
N ALA A 657 -30.26 3.73 10.30
CA ALA A 657 -31.69 3.50 10.03
C ALA A 657 -32.20 3.68 8.58
N GLN A 658 -31.49 4.35 7.67
CA GLN A 658 -32.06 4.70 6.35
C GLN A 658 -31.09 4.46 5.20
N ASN A 659 -31.48 3.51 4.36
CA ASN A 659 -30.78 3.06 3.16
C ASN A 659 -31.05 3.95 1.92
N THR A 660 -32.16 4.68 1.95
CA THR A 660 -32.57 5.58 0.88
C THR A 660 -32.94 6.91 1.49
N TRP A 661 -32.68 7.98 0.76
CA TRP A 661 -33.19 9.29 1.07
C TRP A 661 -34.17 9.71 -0.02
N THR A 662 -35.20 10.47 0.37
CA THR A 662 -36.31 10.86 -0.49
C THR A 662 -36.34 12.37 -0.67
N LEU A 663 -36.61 12.82 -1.90
CA LEU A 663 -36.84 14.20 -2.27
C LEU A 663 -38.15 14.29 -3.04
N THR A 664 -39.00 15.25 -2.68
CA THR A 664 -40.16 15.61 -3.49
C THR A 664 -39.84 16.87 -4.29
N ASP A 665 -39.81 16.74 -5.61
CA ASP A 665 -39.68 17.86 -6.54
C ASP A 665 -41.04 18.56 -6.70
N GLN A 666 -41.05 19.85 -6.39
CA GLN A 666 -42.23 20.73 -6.46
C GLN A 666 -41.90 22.04 -7.21
N TYR A 667 -40.75 22.11 -7.88
CA TYR A 667 -40.18 23.37 -8.39
C TYR A 667 -40.42 23.55 -9.89
N ASN A 668 -40.62 24.81 -10.31
CA ASN A 668 -40.75 25.18 -11.72
C ASN A 668 -39.42 25.20 -12.43
N ASP A 669 -39.42 24.83 -13.71
CA ASP A 669 -38.23 24.83 -14.56
C ASP A 669 -37.55 26.20 -14.56
N VAL A 670 -38.33 27.29 -14.51
CA VAL A 670 -37.82 28.66 -14.44
C VAL A 670 -37.10 28.98 -13.12
N ASP A 671 -37.42 28.28 -12.03
CA ASP A 671 -36.79 28.47 -10.72
C ASP A 671 -35.50 27.66 -10.58
N LEU A 672 -35.24 26.71 -11.49
CA LEU A 672 -34.02 25.92 -11.50
C LEU A 672 -32.95 26.67 -12.30
N TYR A 673 -31.80 26.99 -11.70
CA TYR A 673 -30.77 27.80 -12.37
C TYR A 673 -29.33 27.27 -12.26
N ILE A 674 -29.06 26.30 -11.38
CA ILE A 674 -27.70 25.73 -11.22
C ILE A 674 -27.58 24.50 -12.12
N PRO A 675 -26.80 24.53 -13.21
CA PRO A 675 -26.65 23.39 -14.10
C PRO A 675 -25.80 22.28 -13.46
N LEU A 676 -25.99 21.04 -13.92
CA LEU A 676 -25.06 19.94 -13.64
C LEU A 676 -23.70 20.26 -14.28
N TYR A 677 -22.59 20.00 -13.58
CA TYR A 677 -21.26 20.43 -14.06
C TYR A 677 -20.78 19.74 -15.34
N THR A 678 -21.35 18.57 -15.68
CA THR A 678 -21.09 17.86 -16.93
C THR A 678 -21.88 18.44 -18.11
N THR A 679 -22.79 19.38 -17.87
CA THR A 679 -23.50 20.11 -18.92
C THR A 679 -22.49 20.86 -19.79
N GLY A 680 -22.55 20.69 -21.11
CA GLY A 680 -21.57 21.27 -22.04
C GLY A 680 -20.36 20.38 -22.33
N GLY A 681 -20.45 19.08 -22.06
CA GLY A 681 -19.47 18.07 -22.47
C GLY A 681 -18.23 18.00 -21.58
N VAL A 682 -18.26 18.58 -20.39
CA VAL A 682 -17.18 18.43 -19.40
C VAL A 682 -17.18 16.98 -18.92
N LEU A 683 -16.00 16.36 -18.90
CA LEU A 683 -15.84 14.99 -18.39
C LEU A 683 -16.32 14.92 -16.94
N GLU A 684 -16.88 13.78 -16.55
CA GLU A 684 -17.28 13.54 -15.16
C GLU A 684 -16.06 13.32 -14.25
N ALA A 685 -16.28 13.35 -12.93
CA ALA A 685 -15.27 13.16 -11.91
C ALA A 685 -15.44 11.78 -11.25
N VAL A 686 -14.67 10.81 -11.72
CA VAL A 686 -14.68 9.43 -11.22
C VAL A 686 -13.61 9.28 -10.15
N ALA A 687 -13.93 8.56 -9.06
CA ALA A 687 -12.93 8.24 -8.06
C ALA A 687 -11.89 7.27 -8.64
N PRO A 688 -10.59 7.45 -8.37
CA PRO A 688 -9.59 6.49 -8.81
C PRO A 688 -9.65 5.22 -7.96
N GLU A 689 -9.18 4.12 -8.52
CA GLU A 689 -8.80 2.95 -7.72
C GLU A 689 -7.65 3.29 -6.76
N GLY A 690 -7.39 2.43 -5.78
CA GLY A 690 -6.21 2.54 -4.94
C GLY A 690 -4.93 2.54 -5.77
N ALA A 691 -4.07 3.52 -5.51
CA ALA A 691 -2.79 3.73 -6.19
C ALA A 691 -1.74 4.09 -5.14
N ARG A 692 -0.57 3.47 -5.20
CA ARG A 692 0.50 3.74 -4.24
C ARG A 692 1.25 5.04 -4.55
N TYR A 693 1.46 5.36 -5.82
CA TYR A 693 2.35 6.44 -6.26
C TYR A 693 1.58 7.65 -6.82
N PRO A 694 1.32 8.69 -6.00
CA PRO A 694 0.85 9.96 -6.49
C PRO A 694 2.02 10.91 -6.80
N VAL A 695 1.95 11.65 -7.92
CA VAL A 695 2.91 12.71 -8.24
C VAL A 695 2.23 13.83 -9.03
N VAL A 696 2.62 15.09 -8.79
CA VAL A 696 2.13 16.23 -9.58
C VAL A 696 3.17 16.58 -10.64
N ILE A 697 2.76 16.56 -11.91
CA ILE A 697 3.59 16.89 -13.06
C ILE A 697 2.83 17.86 -13.94
N ARG A 698 3.43 19.03 -14.22
CA ARG A 698 2.91 20.04 -15.17
C ARG A 698 1.43 20.39 -14.95
N GLY A 699 1.04 20.62 -13.70
CA GLY A 699 -0.33 21.04 -13.36
C GLY A 699 -1.36 19.90 -13.38
N ARG A 700 -0.95 18.63 -13.39
CA ARG A 700 -1.85 17.47 -13.26
C ARG A 700 -1.35 16.51 -12.19
N LEU A 701 -2.28 15.85 -11.52
CA LEU A 701 -1.99 14.73 -10.63
C LEU A 701 -1.90 13.44 -11.46
N TYR A 702 -0.80 12.72 -11.34
CA TYR A 702 -0.60 11.40 -11.90
C TYR A 702 -0.66 10.37 -10.77
N LEU A 703 -1.31 9.24 -11.06
CA LEU A 703 -1.40 8.08 -10.20
C LEU A 703 -0.82 6.88 -10.95
N LEU A 704 0.02 6.12 -10.26
CA LEU A 704 0.66 4.88 -10.74
C LEU A 704 0.70 3.85 -9.60
N ASP A 705 1.15 2.64 -9.92
CA ASP A 705 1.19 1.50 -8.99
C ASP A 705 -0.21 1.27 -8.39
N PHE A 706 -1.19 1.18 -9.29
CA PHE A 706 -2.55 0.76 -9.00
C PHE A 706 -2.60 -0.73 -8.66
N TYR A 707 -3.74 -1.20 -8.15
CA TYR A 707 -4.03 -2.64 -8.06
C TYR A 707 -3.69 -3.36 -9.36
N ARG A 708 -4.22 -2.86 -10.48
CA ARG A 708 -3.80 -3.26 -11.81
C ARG A 708 -2.58 -2.43 -12.23
N GLY A 709 -1.40 -2.99 -12.01
CA GLY A 709 -0.14 -2.25 -12.07
C GLY A 709 0.24 -1.69 -13.45
N ASP A 710 -0.32 -2.20 -14.56
CA ASP A 710 -0.01 -1.78 -15.94
C ASP A 710 -0.56 -0.39 -16.30
N ARG A 711 -1.37 0.21 -15.42
CA ARG A 711 -2.09 1.46 -15.66
C ARG A 711 -1.35 2.69 -15.10
N LEU A 712 -1.38 3.76 -15.87
CA LEU A 712 -1.15 5.14 -15.45
C LEU A 712 -2.43 5.93 -15.65
N GLN A 713 -2.81 6.77 -14.69
CA GLN A 713 -3.95 7.68 -14.83
C GLN A 713 -3.56 9.09 -14.41
N PHE A 714 -4.06 10.09 -15.12
CA PHE A 714 -3.82 11.49 -14.78
C PHE A 714 -5.13 12.27 -14.63
N SER A 715 -5.11 13.32 -13.82
CA SER A 715 -6.26 14.17 -13.59
C SER A 715 -6.49 15.13 -14.75
N LYS A 716 -7.69 15.73 -14.76
CA LYS A 716 -7.91 17.03 -15.42
C LYS A 716 -6.88 18.05 -14.91
N GLU A 717 -6.69 19.12 -15.67
CA GLU A 717 -5.77 20.19 -15.28
C GLU A 717 -6.19 20.78 -13.93
N LEU A 718 -5.23 20.85 -13.01
CA LEU A 718 -5.42 21.45 -11.70
C LEU A 718 -5.52 22.96 -11.88
N ALA A 719 -6.69 23.52 -11.59
CA ALA A 719 -6.87 24.97 -11.63
C ALA A 719 -6.00 25.62 -10.54
N PRO A 720 -5.10 26.57 -10.86
CA PRO A 720 -4.37 27.32 -9.85
C PRO A 720 -5.36 28.24 -9.12
N GLY A 721 -5.63 27.96 -7.85
CA GLY A 721 -6.60 28.73 -7.08
C GLY A 721 -6.10 30.15 -6.82
N THR A 722 -6.89 31.15 -7.23
CA THR A 722 -6.71 32.53 -6.77
C THR A 722 -7.02 32.61 -5.27
N PRO A 723 -6.30 33.42 -4.46
CA PRO A 723 -6.68 33.62 -3.05
C PRO A 723 -8.15 34.01 -2.88
N GLY A 724 -8.90 33.17 -2.13
CA GLY A 724 -10.31 33.37 -1.83
C GLY A 724 -11.28 32.57 -2.71
N GLU A 725 -10.80 31.89 -3.77
CA GLU A 725 -11.63 31.03 -4.61
C GLU A 725 -11.64 29.58 -4.14
N VAL A 726 -12.79 28.93 -4.28
CA VAL A 726 -12.93 27.50 -4.00
C VAL A 726 -12.24 26.72 -5.12
N MET A 727 -11.20 25.99 -4.77
CA MET A 727 -10.45 25.13 -5.68
C MET A 727 -11.22 23.82 -5.93
N LEU A 728 -11.14 23.31 -7.15
CA LEU A 728 -11.64 21.97 -7.46
C LEU A 728 -10.64 20.93 -6.98
N ALA A 729 -11.13 19.90 -6.30
CA ALA A 729 -10.32 18.71 -6.01
C ALA A 729 -9.86 18.06 -7.33
N PRO A 730 -8.74 17.31 -7.35
CA PRO A 730 -8.30 16.60 -8.55
C PRO A 730 -9.40 15.67 -9.07
N GLU A 731 -9.80 15.87 -10.32
CA GLU A 731 -10.83 15.05 -10.97
C GLU A 731 -10.18 14.11 -11.97
N LEU A 732 -10.42 12.82 -11.81
CA LEU A 732 -9.98 11.79 -12.75
C LEU A 732 -11.16 11.31 -13.59
N TYR A 733 -10.83 10.71 -14.72
CA TYR A 733 -11.79 10.06 -15.61
C TYR A 733 -11.11 8.86 -16.28
N GLU A 734 -11.87 7.84 -16.64
CA GLU A 734 -11.31 6.57 -17.12
C GLU A 734 -10.49 6.75 -18.40
N ALA A 735 -10.96 7.57 -19.34
CA ALA A 735 -10.27 7.85 -20.60
C ALA A 735 -8.97 8.67 -20.43
N LEU A 736 -8.74 9.26 -19.25
CA LEU A 736 -7.50 9.98 -18.93
C LEU A 736 -6.43 9.01 -18.38
N GLY A 737 -6.21 7.92 -19.10
CA GLY A 737 -5.27 6.86 -18.74
C GLY A 737 -4.38 6.43 -19.90
N ARG A 738 -3.27 5.78 -19.55
CA ARG A 738 -2.37 5.09 -20.49
C ARG A 738 -2.02 3.73 -19.89
N LEU A 739 -1.86 2.73 -20.74
CA LEU A 739 -1.42 1.39 -20.34
C LEU A 739 0.02 1.18 -20.81
N SER A 740 0.79 0.39 -20.06
CA SER A 740 2.10 -0.07 -20.49
C SER A 740 1.97 -0.95 -21.74
N VAL A 741 2.93 -0.85 -22.65
CA VAL A 741 2.91 -1.56 -23.94
C VAL A 741 3.13 -3.07 -23.73
N ASP A 742 3.92 -3.42 -22.71
CA ASP A 742 4.30 -4.80 -22.35
C ASP A 742 3.43 -5.40 -21.24
N GLY A 743 2.45 -4.65 -20.71
CA GLY A 743 1.68 -5.05 -19.53
C GLY A 743 2.47 -5.04 -18.23
N SER A 744 3.70 -4.53 -18.21
CA SER A 744 4.51 -4.46 -17.00
C SER A 744 3.95 -3.42 -16.02
N PRO A 745 4.04 -3.68 -14.71
CA PRO A 745 3.66 -2.71 -13.70
C PRO A 745 4.48 -1.40 -13.79
N LEU A 746 3.77 -0.27 -13.83
CA LEU A 746 4.33 1.07 -13.80
C LEU A 746 4.47 1.52 -12.34
N VAL A 747 5.71 1.74 -11.89
CA VAL A 747 6.04 1.90 -10.47
C VAL A 747 6.27 3.35 -10.06
N ALA A 748 6.75 4.20 -10.96
CA ALA A 748 7.11 5.58 -10.63
C ALA A 748 7.02 6.49 -11.85
N ALA A 749 6.88 7.79 -11.60
CA ALA A 749 6.98 8.81 -12.63
C ALA A 749 7.65 10.09 -12.12
N ALA A 750 8.28 10.82 -13.03
CA ALA A 750 8.92 12.10 -12.76
C ALA A 750 8.83 13.02 -13.98
N ALA A 751 8.90 14.33 -13.73
CA ALA A 751 8.98 15.33 -14.78
C ALA A 751 10.41 15.41 -15.33
N LEU A 752 10.56 15.44 -16.67
CA LEU A 752 11.80 15.75 -17.36
C LEU A 752 11.51 16.75 -18.49
N ASP A 753 11.75 18.03 -18.23
CA ASP A 753 11.48 19.14 -19.14
C ASP A 753 10.02 19.17 -19.65
N SER A 754 9.82 18.93 -20.95
CA SER A 754 8.51 18.93 -21.60
C SER A 754 7.83 17.56 -21.60
N ALA A 755 8.49 16.53 -21.05
CA ALA A 755 7.97 15.17 -21.03
C ALA A 755 7.83 14.63 -19.59
N THR A 756 6.98 13.63 -19.46
CA THR A 756 6.85 12.82 -18.25
C THR A 756 7.58 11.51 -18.49
N VAL A 757 8.51 11.18 -17.59
CA VAL A 757 9.20 9.89 -17.61
C VAL A 757 8.46 8.95 -16.67
N VAL A 758 8.18 7.75 -17.16
CA VAL A 758 7.43 6.72 -16.45
C VAL A 758 8.31 5.47 -16.37
N PHE A 759 8.43 4.89 -15.19
CA PHE A 759 9.29 3.74 -14.94
C PHE A 759 8.43 2.50 -14.70
N SER A 760 8.81 1.40 -15.34
CA SER A 760 8.51 0.05 -14.85
C SER A 760 9.75 -0.52 -14.14
N ARG A 761 9.67 -1.74 -13.62
CA ARG A 761 10.83 -2.40 -13.00
C ARG A 761 11.93 -2.77 -14.00
N SER A 762 11.57 -2.96 -15.26
CA SER A 762 12.45 -3.43 -16.35
C SER A 762 12.78 -2.34 -17.37
N SER A 763 11.86 -1.43 -17.65
CA SER A 763 11.95 -0.47 -18.75
C SER A 763 11.56 0.95 -18.34
N ILE A 764 11.98 1.93 -19.15
CA ILE A 764 11.68 3.35 -18.98
C ILE A 764 10.86 3.82 -20.18
N TYR A 765 9.81 4.58 -19.91
CA TYR A 765 8.88 5.09 -20.91
C TYR A 765 8.82 6.61 -20.88
N LEU A 766 8.60 7.20 -22.05
CA LEU A 766 8.35 8.62 -22.24
C LEU A 766 6.87 8.85 -22.55
N LEU A 767 6.29 9.86 -21.90
CA LEU A 767 4.98 10.40 -22.17
C LEU A 767 5.11 11.89 -22.46
N SER A 768 4.92 12.28 -23.72
CA SER A 768 4.97 13.67 -24.19
C SER A 768 3.58 14.19 -24.54
N GLY A 769 3.35 15.49 -24.38
CA GLY A 769 2.07 16.17 -24.62
C GLY A 769 1.64 17.04 -23.42
N VAL A 770 0.57 17.82 -23.57
CA VAL A 770 -0.07 18.61 -22.50
C VAL A 770 -1.29 17.88 -21.93
N GLY A 771 -1.93 17.07 -22.77
CA GLY A 771 -3.14 16.32 -22.47
C GLY A 771 -4.40 17.13 -22.75
N PRO A 772 -5.56 16.46 -22.78
CA PRO A 772 -6.81 17.06 -23.20
C PRO A 772 -7.31 18.11 -22.20
N ASP A 773 -8.19 18.99 -22.67
CA ASP A 773 -8.92 19.93 -21.82
C ASP A 773 -9.90 19.19 -20.87
N SER A 774 -10.60 19.94 -20.02
CA SER A 774 -11.59 19.36 -19.09
C SER A 774 -12.78 18.66 -19.77
N ARG A 775 -12.96 18.81 -21.09
CA ARG A 775 -13.96 18.10 -21.90
C ARG A 775 -13.41 16.85 -22.58
N GLY A 776 -12.11 16.55 -22.41
CA GLY A 776 -11.47 15.45 -23.11
C GLY A 776 -11.12 15.78 -24.57
N LEU A 777 -11.24 17.05 -25.00
CA LEU A 777 -10.95 17.47 -26.36
C LEU A 777 -9.49 17.92 -26.49
N GLY A 778 -8.94 17.75 -27.69
CA GLY A 778 -7.56 18.17 -27.99
C GLY A 778 -6.49 17.33 -27.28
N ASP A 779 -6.72 16.03 -27.09
CA ASP A 779 -5.71 15.14 -26.51
C ASP A 779 -4.48 15.02 -27.43
N ASP A 780 -3.38 15.65 -27.04
CA ASP A 780 -2.06 15.57 -27.68
C ASP A 780 -1.09 14.67 -26.89
N MET A 781 -1.54 14.00 -25.83
CA MET A 781 -0.70 13.08 -25.06
C MET A 781 -0.43 11.83 -25.86
N SER A 782 0.85 11.62 -26.15
CA SER A 782 1.36 10.40 -26.78
C SER A 782 1.01 9.12 -26.00
N LEU A 783 1.20 7.98 -26.66
CA LEU A 783 1.28 6.70 -25.98
C LEU A 783 2.65 6.57 -25.29
N LEU A 784 2.75 5.66 -24.32
CA LEU A 784 4.03 5.36 -23.68
C LEU A 784 5.02 4.82 -24.71
N THR A 785 6.10 5.56 -24.94
CA THR A 785 7.18 5.17 -25.86
C THR A 785 8.39 4.74 -25.07
N GLU A 786 8.87 3.52 -25.29
CA GLU A 786 10.01 2.98 -24.54
C GLU A 786 11.32 3.68 -24.94
N ILE A 787 12.13 4.02 -23.93
CA ILE A 787 13.51 4.45 -24.09
C ILE A 787 14.39 3.21 -23.92
N PRO A 788 15.24 2.85 -24.91
CA PRO A 788 16.14 1.72 -24.77
C PRO A 788 17.05 1.88 -23.54
N SER A 789 16.89 0.99 -22.56
CA SER A 789 17.72 0.94 -21.36
C SER A 789 17.88 -0.50 -20.88
N ASP A 790 18.96 -0.78 -20.15
CA ASP A 790 19.23 -2.12 -19.60
C ASP A 790 18.42 -2.42 -18.31
N GLY A 791 17.56 -1.47 -17.89
CA GLY A 791 16.77 -1.58 -16.67
C GLY A 791 15.87 -0.38 -16.40
N GLY A 792 14.89 -0.58 -15.52
CA GLY A 792 13.96 0.44 -15.04
C GLY A 792 14.22 0.80 -13.57
N CYS A 793 13.15 1.16 -12.84
CA CYS A 793 13.21 1.54 -11.43
C CYS A 793 12.70 0.41 -10.52
N ILE A 794 13.48 0.01 -9.52
CA ILE A 794 13.09 -1.06 -8.58
C ILE A 794 12.38 -0.55 -7.32
N GLU A 795 12.64 0.71 -6.96
CA GLU A 795 12.12 1.33 -5.73
C GLU A 795 11.61 2.75 -6.04
N PRO A 796 10.29 2.99 -6.05
CA PRO A 796 9.74 4.30 -6.39
C PRO A 796 10.22 5.44 -5.48
N ARG A 797 10.54 5.15 -4.20
CA ARG A 797 11.08 6.16 -3.26
C ARG A 797 12.45 6.69 -3.64
N SER A 798 13.14 6.04 -4.58
CA SER A 798 14.43 6.50 -5.10
C SER A 798 14.31 7.54 -6.20
N VAL A 799 13.10 7.77 -6.73
CA VAL A 799 12.89 8.67 -7.87
C VAL A 799 12.86 10.12 -7.41
N VAL A 800 13.73 10.94 -7.98
CA VAL A 800 13.77 12.38 -7.73
C VAL A 800 14.18 13.13 -8.98
N ALA A 801 13.42 14.17 -9.34
CA ALA A 801 13.80 15.09 -10.41
C ALA A 801 14.76 16.15 -9.87
N GLY A 802 15.88 16.36 -10.55
CA GLY A 802 16.85 17.41 -10.24
C GLY A 802 17.27 18.17 -11.50
N PRO A 803 18.16 19.18 -11.35
CA PRO A 803 18.55 20.04 -12.48
C PRO A 803 19.21 19.30 -13.65
N ASN A 804 19.92 18.20 -13.38
CA ASN A 804 20.68 17.44 -14.38
C ASN A 804 19.84 16.32 -15.04
N GLY A 805 18.65 16.02 -14.50
CA GLY A 805 17.84 14.88 -14.95
C GLY A 805 17.05 14.23 -13.81
N VAL A 806 16.55 13.02 -14.05
CA VAL A 806 15.82 12.22 -13.06
C VAL A 806 16.73 11.14 -12.51
N PHE A 807 16.91 11.11 -11.19
CA PHE A 807 17.67 10.08 -10.49
C PHE A 807 16.73 8.97 -10.03
N TYR A 808 17.18 7.72 -10.09
CA TYR A 808 16.41 6.56 -9.67
C TYR A 808 17.32 5.37 -9.35
N GLN A 809 16.81 4.41 -8.57
CA GLN A 809 17.50 3.15 -8.30
C GLN A 809 17.06 2.08 -9.31
N SER A 810 18.03 1.55 -10.04
CA SER A 810 17.89 0.35 -10.86
C SER A 810 18.51 -0.87 -10.15
N ARG A 811 18.42 -2.06 -10.74
CA ARG A 811 19.13 -3.27 -10.24
C ARG A 811 20.65 -3.05 -10.19
N GLY A 812 21.17 -2.20 -11.07
CA GLY A 812 22.57 -1.79 -11.14
C GLY A 812 23.00 -0.71 -10.13
N GLY A 813 22.15 -0.27 -9.21
CA GLY A 813 22.47 0.81 -8.26
C GLY A 813 21.75 2.12 -8.60
N ILE A 814 22.34 3.28 -8.28
CA ILE A 814 21.72 4.59 -8.58
C ILE A 814 22.08 5.02 -10.00
N TYR A 815 21.07 5.34 -10.79
CA TYR A 815 21.17 5.81 -12.17
C TYR A 815 20.57 7.20 -12.29
N MET A 816 20.94 7.89 -13.37
CA MET A 816 20.36 9.16 -13.77
C MET A 816 19.92 9.08 -15.23
N LEU A 817 18.69 9.46 -15.52
CA LEU A 817 18.23 9.75 -16.87
C LEU A 817 18.47 11.23 -17.16
N GLY A 818 19.42 11.51 -18.06
CA GLY A 818 19.76 12.86 -18.49
C GLY A 818 18.66 13.52 -19.31
N ARG A 819 18.77 14.85 -19.51
CA ARG A 819 17.84 15.63 -20.33
C ARG A 819 17.93 15.30 -21.83
N ASP A 820 19.01 14.65 -22.24
CA ASP A 820 19.25 14.06 -23.56
C ASP A 820 18.67 12.64 -23.71
N TYR A 821 17.93 12.17 -22.70
CA TYR A 821 17.39 10.81 -22.58
C TYR A 821 18.46 9.71 -22.50
N ALA A 822 19.72 10.06 -22.24
CA ALA A 822 20.77 9.09 -21.98
C ALA A 822 20.70 8.59 -20.53
N VAL A 823 20.85 7.28 -20.34
CA VAL A 823 20.90 6.64 -19.02
C VAL A 823 22.36 6.52 -18.57
N ALA A 824 22.70 7.11 -17.43
CA ALA A 824 24.05 7.13 -16.88
C ALA A 824 24.12 6.45 -15.49
N PRO A 825 25.08 5.55 -15.23
CA PRO A 825 25.26 4.88 -13.95
C PRO A 825 25.98 5.79 -12.93
N LEU A 826 25.27 6.79 -12.42
CA LEU A 826 25.84 7.80 -11.53
C LEU A 826 26.34 7.24 -10.18
N GLY A 827 25.75 6.13 -9.73
CA GLY A 827 25.97 5.51 -8.43
C GLY A 827 27.19 4.59 -8.34
N GLU A 828 27.98 4.42 -9.41
CA GLU A 828 29.21 3.60 -9.36
C GLU A 828 30.14 3.95 -8.17
N PRO A 829 30.41 5.24 -7.87
CA PRO A 829 31.28 5.60 -6.74
C PRO A 829 30.76 5.15 -5.37
N VAL A 830 29.45 4.93 -5.22
CA VAL A 830 28.79 4.47 -3.98
C VAL A 830 28.32 3.01 -4.08
N ARG A 831 28.74 2.25 -5.09
CA ARG A 831 28.23 0.89 -5.36
C ARG A 831 28.34 -0.05 -4.17
N LYS A 832 29.48 -0.07 -3.47
CA LYS A 832 29.68 -0.90 -2.26
C LYS A 832 28.72 -0.54 -1.13
N LEU A 833 28.41 0.75 -0.96
CA LEU A 833 27.45 1.21 0.04
C LEU A 833 26.03 0.78 -0.33
N ILE A 834 25.66 0.86 -1.61
CA ILE A 834 24.36 0.39 -2.07
C ILE A 834 24.22 -1.13 -1.95
N ASP A 835 25.28 -1.90 -2.20
CA ASP A 835 25.24 -3.36 -2.00
C ASP A 835 25.10 -3.74 -0.53
N ALA A 836 25.69 -2.98 0.39
CA ALA A 836 25.53 -3.15 1.84
C ALA A 836 24.16 -2.66 2.36
N TYR A 837 23.64 -1.59 1.77
CA TYR A 837 22.38 -0.92 2.12
C TYR A 837 21.45 -0.84 0.90
N PRO A 838 20.89 -1.98 0.43
CA PRO A 838 20.21 -2.05 -0.87
C PRO A 838 18.83 -1.40 -0.89
N VAL A 839 18.25 -1.07 0.27
CA VAL A 839 16.89 -0.54 0.36
C VAL A 839 16.93 0.98 0.44
N VAL A 840 16.62 1.67 -0.67
CA VAL A 840 16.42 3.13 -0.67
C VAL A 840 15.07 3.46 -0.03
N THR A 841 15.08 4.30 0.99
CA THR A 841 13.88 4.67 1.76
C THR A 841 13.32 6.04 1.39
N SER A 842 14.14 6.93 0.82
CA SER A 842 13.71 8.19 0.21
C SER A 842 14.81 8.79 -0.66
N ALA A 843 14.42 9.63 -1.62
CA ALA A 843 15.30 10.50 -2.38
C ALA A 843 14.73 11.93 -2.34
N VAL A 844 15.54 12.89 -1.93
CA VAL A 844 15.09 14.28 -1.72
C VAL A 844 16.07 15.25 -2.36
N LEU A 845 15.54 16.16 -3.19
CA LEU A 845 16.29 17.30 -3.70
C LEU A 845 16.33 18.41 -2.65
N VAL A 846 17.52 18.70 -2.13
CA VAL A 846 17.77 19.83 -1.22
C VAL A 846 18.40 20.95 -2.05
N SER A 847 17.55 21.73 -2.71
CA SER A 847 17.96 22.75 -3.68
C SER A 847 18.80 23.87 -3.06
N GLY A 848 18.55 24.24 -1.80
CA GLY A 848 19.34 25.24 -1.07
C GLY A 848 20.82 24.88 -0.96
N GLU A 849 21.13 23.61 -0.78
CA GLU A 849 22.50 23.07 -0.66
C GLU A 849 23.04 22.49 -1.98
N ARG A 850 22.25 22.52 -3.06
CA ARG A 850 22.57 21.87 -4.34
C ARG A 850 22.88 20.38 -4.22
N GLN A 851 22.10 19.67 -3.41
CA GLN A 851 22.30 18.26 -3.12
C GLN A 851 21.07 17.42 -3.45
N VAL A 852 21.30 16.17 -3.82
CA VAL A 852 20.31 15.09 -3.77
C VAL A 852 20.71 14.14 -2.66
N ARG A 853 19.79 13.87 -1.73
CA ARG A 853 20.04 13.00 -0.58
C ARG A 853 19.21 11.74 -0.70
N PHE A 854 19.86 10.59 -0.63
CA PHE A 854 19.23 9.27 -0.62
C PHE A 854 19.36 8.67 0.78
N THR A 855 18.24 8.36 1.43
CA THR A 855 18.27 7.55 2.65
C THR A 855 18.28 6.08 2.26
N VAL A 856 19.20 5.30 2.82
CA VAL A 856 19.38 3.88 2.50
C VAL A 856 19.50 3.04 3.77
N THR A 857 18.99 1.82 3.73
CA THR A 857 18.98 0.89 4.87
C THR A 857 19.40 -0.51 4.45
N ASN A 858 19.85 -1.30 5.44
CA ASN A 858 20.07 -2.74 5.25
C ASN A 858 18.71 -3.45 5.08
N ALA A 859 18.73 -4.69 4.61
CA ALA A 859 17.50 -5.45 4.39
C ALA A 859 16.62 -5.57 5.67
N ALA A 860 17.25 -5.60 6.85
CA ALA A 860 16.57 -5.67 8.15
C ALA A 860 16.02 -4.33 8.66
N LYS A 861 16.32 -3.20 8.00
CA LYS A 861 15.97 -1.83 8.43
C LYS A 861 16.46 -1.46 9.84
N THR A 862 17.59 -2.03 10.27
CA THR A 862 18.21 -1.79 11.59
C THR A 862 19.44 -0.90 11.53
N ASP A 863 20.08 -0.79 10.36
CA ASP A 863 21.20 0.12 10.10
C ASP A 863 20.99 0.82 8.75
N GLY A 864 21.53 2.03 8.60
CA GLY A 864 21.39 2.80 7.38
C GLY A 864 22.34 3.99 7.25
N ARG A 865 22.33 4.60 6.07
CA ARG A 865 23.18 5.74 5.69
C ARG A 865 22.35 6.77 4.94
N ILE A 866 22.85 8.00 4.86
CA ILE A 866 22.37 8.99 3.89
C ILE A 866 23.48 9.20 2.87
N LEU A 867 23.23 8.85 1.61
CA LEU A 867 24.13 9.13 0.50
C LEU A 867 23.79 10.51 -0.05
N VAL A 868 24.77 11.40 -0.09
CA VAL A 868 24.60 12.79 -0.52
C VAL A 868 25.36 13.00 -1.81
N TYR A 869 24.63 13.32 -2.87
CA TYR A 869 25.18 13.71 -4.15
C TYR A 869 25.12 15.24 -4.31
N ASP A 870 26.28 15.89 -4.31
CA ASP A 870 26.41 17.31 -4.66
C ASP A 870 26.49 17.43 -6.18
N TYR A 871 25.44 17.97 -6.81
CA TYR A 871 25.38 18.10 -8.26
C TYR A 871 26.09 19.35 -8.81
N ARG A 872 26.57 20.26 -7.95
CA ARG A 872 27.48 21.35 -8.34
C ARG A 872 28.87 20.79 -8.59
N MET A 873 29.32 19.85 -7.76
CA MET A 873 30.67 19.27 -7.83
C MET A 873 30.72 17.89 -8.50
N GLY A 874 29.59 17.22 -8.66
CA GLY A 874 29.51 15.87 -9.22
C GLY A 874 30.07 14.81 -8.28
N GLN A 875 29.88 14.97 -6.97
CA GLN A 875 30.55 14.16 -5.94
C GLN A 875 29.58 13.52 -4.96
N TRP A 876 30.00 12.36 -4.44
CA TRP A 876 29.27 11.61 -3.43
C TRP A 876 29.93 11.75 -2.05
N TYR A 877 29.09 11.83 -1.03
CA TYR A 877 29.45 11.76 0.39
C TYR A 877 28.52 10.79 1.10
N GLU A 878 28.93 10.27 2.26
CA GLU A 878 28.07 9.43 3.09
C GLU A 878 27.87 10.04 4.48
N TRP A 879 26.67 9.99 5.02
CA TRP A 879 26.37 10.40 6.38
C TRP A 879 25.84 9.22 7.19
N LYS A 880 26.25 9.17 8.44
CA LYS A 880 25.81 8.19 9.44
C LYS A 880 25.22 8.94 10.62
N ILE A 881 23.97 8.62 10.95
CA ILE A 881 23.25 9.22 12.07
C ILE A 881 23.38 8.32 13.29
N GLN A 882 23.58 8.92 14.46
CA GLN A 882 23.75 8.19 15.71
C GLN A 882 22.74 8.62 16.77
N SER A 883 22.35 7.67 17.62
CA SER A 883 21.62 7.99 18.85
C SER A 883 22.58 8.58 19.90
N SER A 884 22.03 9.15 20.98
CA SER A 884 22.79 9.56 22.16
C SER A 884 23.67 8.44 22.75
N ARG A 885 23.28 7.16 22.58
CA ARG A 885 24.06 5.99 23.01
C ARG A 885 25.21 5.63 22.06
N GLY A 886 25.26 6.24 20.87
CA GLY A 886 26.23 5.94 19.83
C GLY A 886 25.82 4.82 18.87
N ASP A 887 24.63 4.24 19.06
CA ASP A 887 24.05 3.26 18.15
C ASP A 887 23.76 3.91 16.80
N THR A 888 23.92 3.16 15.72
CA THR A 888 23.58 3.66 14.39
C THR A 888 22.07 3.68 14.23
N MET A 889 21.54 4.78 13.69
CA MET A 889 20.11 4.91 13.42
C MET A 889 19.83 4.78 11.93
N ALA A 890 18.97 3.83 11.57
CA ALA A 890 18.50 3.67 10.20
C ALA A 890 17.43 4.73 9.85
N PRO A 891 17.66 5.60 8.85
CA PRO A 891 16.62 6.48 8.32
C PRO A 891 15.65 5.68 7.46
N VAL A 892 14.36 5.65 7.81
CA VAL A 892 13.29 4.94 7.08
C VAL A 892 12.45 5.87 6.19
N GLY A 893 12.72 7.18 6.23
CA GLY A 893 12.16 8.17 5.31
C GLY A 893 12.86 9.52 5.45
N GLY A 894 12.70 10.38 4.45
CA GLY A 894 13.23 11.74 4.45
C GLY A 894 12.35 12.67 3.62
N MET A 895 12.25 13.94 4.03
CA MET A 895 11.36 14.93 3.42
C MET A 895 11.94 16.34 3.60
N LEU A 896 11.87 17.17 2.56
CA LEU A 896 12.13 18.61 2.68
C LEU A 896 10.81 19.34 2.89
N ALA A 897 10.63 19.98 4.04
CA ALA A 897 9.44 20.78 4.36
C ALA A 897 9.85 22.18 4.82
N ASN A 898 9.26 23.22 4.22
CA ASN A 898 9.54 24.63 4.53
C ASN A 898 11.04 25.01 4.54
N GLY A 899 11.86 24.36 3.72
CA GLY A 899 13.31 24.60 3.64
C GLY A 899 14.15 23.80 4.64
N THR A 900 13.54 23.09 5.58
CA THR A 900 14.24 22.22 6.54
C THR A 900 14.16 20.76 6.10
N TYR A 901 15.28 20.05 6.19
CA TYR A 901 15.35 18.62 5.89
C TYR A 901 14.97 17.80 7.12
N TYR A 902 14.00 16.91 6.97
CA TYR A 902 13.52 16.01 8.01
C TYR A 902 13.82 14.57 7.64
N ILE A 903 14.05 13.75 8.65
CA ILE A 903 14.16 12.30 8.55
C ILE A 903 13.20 11.62 9.53
N LEU A 904 12.76 10.43 9.16
CA LEU A 904 12.10 9.50 10.05
C LEU A 904 13.06 8.36 10.31
N ASP A 905 13.32 8.03 11.58
CA ASP A 905 14.16 6.89 11.93
C ASP A 905 13.35 5.61 12.17
N HIS A 906 14.03 4.46 12.19
CA HIS A 906 13.41 3.15 12.42
C HIS A 906 12.73 2.98 13.79
N THR A 907 12.94 3.92 14.73
CA THR A 907 12.25 3.93 16.03
C THR A 907 10.91 4.64 15.98
N GLY A 908 10.57 5.27 14.85
CA GLY A 908 9.35 6.06 14.69
C GLY A 908 9.50 7.52 15.13
N THR A 909 10.73 8.00 15.33
CA THR A 909 10.99 9.39 15.74
C THR A 909 11.30 10.25 14.52
N VAL A 910 10.61 11.39 14.41
CA VAL A 910 10.89 12.40 13.38
C VAL A 910 12.00 13.32 13.87
N ARG A 911 13.01 13.57 13.05
CA ARG A 911 14.15 14.45 13.36
C ARG A 911 14.33 15.48 12.25
N TYR A 912 14.82 16.65 12.61
CA TYR A 912 15.15 17.71 11.65
C TYR A 912 16.65 17.98 11.64
N GLU A 913 17.19 18.33 10.48
CA GLU A 913 18.55 18.82 10.35
C GLU A 913 18.63 20.21 10.99
N ASP A 914 19.38 20.31 12.07
CA ASP A 914 19.57 21.54 12.82
C ASP A 914 20.81 22.26 12.32
N THR A 915 20.62 23.33 11.55
CA THR A 915 21.72 24.10 10.97
C THR A 915 22.51 24.92 11.99
N THR A 916 22.12 24.92 13.26
CA THR A 916 22.80 25.65 14.34
C THR A 916 23.77 24.77 15.13
N THR A 917 23.67 23.45 15.00
CA THR A 917 24.48 22.49 15.76
C THR A 917 25.03 21.36 14.87
N HIS A 918 26.06 20.69 15.37
CA HIS A 918 26.70 19.52 14.76
C HIS A 918 26.63 18.31 15.71
N TYR A 919 25.51 18.20 16.43
CA TYR A 919 25.20 17.09 17.33
C TYR A 919 24.01 16.30 16.82
N ASP A 920 24.13 14.98 16.75
CA ASP A 920 22.97 14.11 16.60
C ASP A 920 22.31 13.90 17.98
N ASP A 921 20.99 13.70 17.99
CA ASP A 921 20.23 13.48 19.23
C ASP A 921 20.51 14.55 20.30
N SER A 922 20.73 15.79 19.83
CA SER A 922 21.05 17.00 20.60
C SER A 922 22.34 16.99 21.42
N ASN A 923 23.07 15.88 21.53
CA ASN A 923 24.28 15.80 22.37
C ASN A 923 25.37 14.84 21.85
N ARG A 924 25.11 14.09 20.77
CA ARG A 924 26.08 13.14 20.22
C ARG A 924 26.96 13.83 19.18
N TRP A 925 28.27 13.91 19.45
CA TRP A 925 29.23 14.50 18.52
C TRP A 925 29.17 13.82 17.14
N VAL A 926 28.90 14.60 16.10
CA VAL A 926 29.02 14.13 14.72
C VAL A 926 30.50 14.08 14.37
N GLN A 927 31.02 12.87 14.20
CA GLN A 927 32.40 12.65 13.77
C GLN A 927 32.51 12.81 12.26
N MET A 928 33.29 13.79 11.80
CA MET A 928 33.74 13.90 10.42
C MET A 928 34.94 12.97 10.22
N MET A 929 34.95 12.21 9.13
CA MET A 929 36.07 11.31 8.80
C MET A 929 36.33 11.31 7.29
N VAL A 930 37.61 11.50 6.93
CA VAL A 930 38.09 11.46 5.56
C VAL A 930 39.24 10.45 5.47
N GLU A 931 39.16 9.53 4.51
CA GLU A 931 40.23 8.59 4.18
C GLU A 931 40.58 8.70 2.70
N THR A 932 41.87 8.84 2.41
CA THR A 932 42.37 8.93 1.04
C THR A 932 42.39 7.58 0.34
N GLY A 933 42.36 7.60 -1.01
CA GLY A 933 42.72 6.43 -1.82
C GLY A 933 44.19 6.03 -1.60
N GLU A 934 44.56 4.82 -2.06
CA GLU A 934 45.93 4.32 -1.89
C GLU A 934 46.91 5.18 -2.70
N ILE A 935 47.81 5.89 -2.01
CA ILE A 935 48.88 6.67 -2.61
C ILE A 935 50.07 5.72 -2.79
N GLN A 936 50.54 5.59 -4.01
CA GLN A 936 51.67 4.72 -4.38
C GLN A 936 52.63 5.46 -5.31
N GLY A 937 53.90 5.03 -5.30
CA GLY A 937 54.87 5.44 -6.32
C GLY A 937 54.60 4.77 -7.68
N SER A 938 55.58 4.83 -8.58
CA SER A 938 55.56 3.99 -9.78
C SER A 938 55.45 2.50 -9.42
N VAL A 939 54.93 1.68 -10.33
CA VAL A 939 54.68 0.25 -10.12
C VAL A 939 55.94 -0.44 -9.55
N LEU A 940 55.82 -1.03 -8.35
CA LEU A 940 56.88 -1.75 -7.60
C LEU A 940 58.01 -0.90 -6.98
N GLN A 941 57.84 0.42 -6.88
CA GLN A 941 58.85 1.30 -6.30
C GLN A 941 58.60 1.56 -4.80
N TRP A 942 59.66 1.56 -4.00
CA TRP A 942 59.60 2.03 -2.62
C TRP A 942 59.63 3.56 -2.57
N MET A 943 58.92 4.15 -1.60
CA MET A 943 58.96 5.57 -1.29
C MET A 943 59.23 5.80 0.20
N HIS A 944 59.81 6.94 0.49
CA HIS A 944 59.97 7.46 1.85
C HIS A 944 58.95 8.57 2.10
N VAL A 945 58.16 8.46 3.17
CA VAL A 945 57.20 9.49 3.62
C VAL A 945 57.76 10.18 4.86
N ALA A 946 58.02 11.48 4.77
CA ALA A 946 58.58 12.26 5.88
C ALA A 946 57.49 12.83 6.79
N ARG A 947 56.46 13.44 6.20
CA ARG A 947 55.46 14.23 6.90
C ARG A 947 54.10 14.15 6.22
N LEU A 948 53.07 14.16 7.06
CA LEU A 948 51.67 14.33 6.66
C LEU A 948 51.22 15.67 7.23
N ALA A 949 50.57 16.49 6.42
CA ALA A 949 50.04 17.79 6.83
C ALA A 949 48.56 17.91 6.46
N ALA A 950 47.76 18.39 7.40
CA ALA A 950 46.40 18.83 7.16
C ALA A 950 46.37 20.35 7.33
N LEU A 951 45.86 21.04 6.31
CA LEU A 951 45.57 22.46 6.36
C LEU A 951 44.06 22.64 6.55
N GLY A 952 43.68 23.43 7.54
CA GLY A 952 42.28 23.77 7.72
C GLY A 952 42.00 24.91 8.67
N GLU A 953 40.74 25.08 9.01
CA GLU A 953 40.24 26.13 9.88
C GLU A 953 39.47 25.53 11.06
N ARG A 954 39.80 25.97 12.28
CA ARG A 954 39.05 25.61 13.48
C ARG A 954 37.75 26.40 13.57
N LYS A 955 36.62 25.69 13.53
CA LYS A 955 35.27 26.25 13.69
C LYS A 955 34.76 26.15 15.13
N ASP A 956 35.17 25.12 15.89
CA ASP A 956 34.85 24.96 17.31
C ASP A 956 35.90 24.11 18.04
N ALA A 957 35.82 24.01 19.36
CA ALA A 957 36.73 23.18 20.15
C ALA A 957 36.63 21.70 19.75
N HIS A 958 37.76 21.07 19.43
CA HIS A 958 37.82 19.67 18.98
C HIS A 958 39.21 19.07 19.16
N GLN A 959 39.26 17.74 19.04
CA GLN A 959 40.50 16.97 18.92
C GLN A 959 40.59 16.37 17.52
N LEU A 960 41.77 16.42 16.92
CA LEU A 960 42.04 15.86 15.59
C LEU A 960 42.90 14.60 15.71
N ASN A 961 42.44 13.52 15.09
CA ASN A 961 43.08 12.21 15.13
C ASN A 961 43.51 11.80 13.72
N VAL A 962 44.66 11.13 13.61
CA VAL A 962 45.17 10.63 12.32
C VAL A 962 45.61 9.18 12.44
N ALA A 963 45.26 8.37 11.46
CA ALA A 963 45.74 7.00 11.31
C ALA A 963 46.28 6.78 9.88
N ILE A 964 47.25 5.87 9.74
CA ILE A 964 47.87 5.50 8.46
C ILE A 964 47.78 3.99 8.24
N TYR A 965 47.53 3.58 7.00
CA TYR A 965 47.58 2.21 6.53
C TYR A 965 48.82 2.03 5.66
N TYR A 966 49.50 0.89 5.81
CA TYR A 966 50.73 0.61 5.08
C TYR A 966 50.54 -0.55 4.10
N ASN A 967 51.07 -0.39 2.88
CA ASN A 967 51.23 -1.45 1.87
C ASN A 967 49.93 -2.25 1.58
N GLY A 968 48.79 -1.56 1.45
CA GLY A 968 47.49 -2.20 1.21
C GLY A 968 46.92 -3.00 2.38
N SER A 969 47.48 -2.87 3.59
CA SER A 969 46.91 -3.47 4.81
C SER A 969 45.55 -2.87 5.15
N SER A 970 44.66 -3.69 5.73
CA SER A 970 43.38 -3.26 6.28
C SER A 970 43.47 -2.77 7.73
N THR A 971 44.65 -2.85 8.37
CA THR A 971 44.87 -2.44 9.76
C THR A 971 45.51 -1.07 9.82
N ALA A 972 44.84 -0.12 10.49
CA ALA A 972 45.33 1.24 10.67
C ALA A 972 46.33 1.32 11.84
N VAL A 973 47.40 2.10 11.67
CA VAL A 973 48.32 2.50 12.74
C VAL A 973 48.00 3.95 13.12
N SER A 974 47.66 4.18 14.39
CA SER A 974 47.40 5.55 14.88
C SER A 974 48.69 6.37 14.93
N LEU A 975 48.64 7.61 14.44
CA LEU A 975 49.72 8.60 14.54
C LEU A 975 49.56 9.50 15.78
N GLY A 976 48.58 9.19 16.63
CA GLY A 976 48.19 9.99 17.77
C GLY A 976 47.13 11.03 17.43
N TYR A 977 46.95 11.97 18.36
CA TYR A 977 45.95 13.02 18.28
C TYR A 977 46.53 14.36 18.70
N LYS A 978 45.84 15.44 18.33
CA LYS A 978 46.10 16.80 18.77
C LYS A 978 44.89 17.33 19.51
N THR A 979 45.10 17.72 20.76
CA THR A 979 44.08 18.33 21.63
C THR A 979 43.77 19.76 21.18
N ASP A 980 42.61 20.29 21.58
CA ASP A 980 42.23 21.67 21.21
C ASP A 980 43.29 22.70 21.64
N ALA A 981 43.90 22.50 22.82
CA ALA A 981 44.95 23.37 23.34
C ALA A 981 46.23 23.34 22.48
N GLU A 982 46.63 22.17 21.98
CA GLU A 982 47.79 22.05 21.08
C GLU A 982 47.51 22.68 19.71
N ILE A 983 46.29 22.51 19.21
CA ILE A 983 45.85 23.09 17.93
C ILE A 983 45.90 24.63 18.00
N GLN A 984 45.40 25.23 19.09
CA GLN A 984 45.44 26.68 19.31
C GLN A 984 46.87 27.26 19.32
N LEU A 985 47.88 26.48 19.75
CA LEU A 985 49.28 26.91 19.77
C LEU A 985 49.94 26.87 18.37
N GLN A 986 49.34 26.18 17.40
CA GLN A 986 49.87 26.00 16.04
C GLN A 986 49.17 26.89 15.00
N ARG A 987 48.51 27.96 15.46
CA ARG A 987 47.77 28.90 14.60
C ARG A 987 48.72 29.93 13.98
N GLU A 988 48.77 29.99 12.66
CA GLU A 988 49.40 31.12 11.93
C GLU A 988 48.56 32.40 12.12
N PRO A 989 49.12 33.62 11.91
CA PRO A 989 48.41 34.89 12.14
C PRO A 989 47.13 35.10 11.31
N ALA A 990 46.81 34.20 10.37
CA ALA A 990 45.69 34.28 9.43
C ALA A 990 44.54 33.28 9.69
N ALA A 991 44.39 32.76 10.92
CA ALA A 991 43.32 31.85 11.35
C ALA A 991 43.33 30.42 10.77
N LEU A 992 44.23 30.13 9.82
CA LEU A 992 44.50 28.79 9.30
C LEU A 992 45.45 28.00 10.21
N GLU A 993 45.18 26.71 10.35
CA GLU A 993 45.95 25.77 11.16
C GLU A 993 46.64 24.76 10.25
N GLN A 994 47.96 24.61 10.42
CA GLN A 994 48.76 23.61 9.72
C GLN A 994 49.22 22.56 10.72
N ILE A 995 48.53 21.43 10.73
CA ILE A 995 48.82 20.34 11.67
C ILE A 995 49.67 19.29 10.97
N ILE A 996 50.82 18.96 11.56
CA ILE A 996 51.83 18.08 10.96
C ILE A 996 52.05 16.84 11.83
N TRP A 997 52.04 15.67 11.20
CA TRP A 997 52.39 14.39 11.80
C TRP A 997 53.58 13.75 11.10
N ARG A 998 54.32 12.93 11.85
CA ARG A 998 55.40 12.09 11.32
C ARG A 998 55.00 10.62 11.45
N PRO A 999 54.96 9.86 10.34
CA PRO A 999 54.66 8.44 10.40
C PRO A 999 55.81 7.67 11.09
N PRO A 1000 55.51 6.67 11.95
CA PRO A 1000 56.52 5.87 12.64
C PRO A 1000 57.34 5.01 11.69
N THR A 1001 56.71 4.46 10.65
CA THR A 1001 57.39 3.79 9.54
C THR A 1001 57.44 4.76 8.36
N GLN A 1002 58.65 5.10 7.91
CA GLN A 1002 58.85 6.08 6.85
C GLN A 1002 59.05 5.45 5.47
N GLN A 1003 59.54 4.20 5.38
CA GLN A 1003 59.74 3.50 4.11
C GLN A 1003 58.54 2.58 3.81
N MET A 1004 57.88 2.77 2.67
CA MET A 1004 56.69 2.00 2.28
C MET A 1004 56.51 1.97 0.75
N GLN A 1005 55.71 1.04 0.23
CA GLN A 1005 55.38 0.96 -1.20
C GLN A 1005 54.10 1.75 -1.51
N SER A 1006 53.15 1.72 -0.57
CA SER A 1006 51.88 2.42 -0.69
C SER A 1006 51.33 2.76 0.70
N PHE A 1007 50.49 3.78 0.81
CA PHE A 1007 49.78 4.10 2.04
C PHE A 1007 48.42 4.76 1.79
N ARG A 1008 47.55 4.67 2.80
CA ARG A 1008 46.35 5.51 2.95
C ARG A 1008 46.42 6.20 4.29
N PHE A 1009 45.84 7.38 4.41
CA PHE A 1009 45.70 7.99 5.73
C PHE A 1009 44.26 8.44 5.94
N ARG A 1010 43.86 8.36 7.21
CA ARG A 1010 42.54 8.70 7.70
C ARG A 1010 42.67 9.80 8.71
N ILE A 1011 41.89 10.86 8.54
CA ILE A 1011 41.77 11.97 9.48
C ILE A 1011 40.34 11.98 9.99
N PHE A 1012 40.18 12.10 11.31
CA PHE A 1012 38.86 12.21 11.92
C PHE A 1012 38.91 13.05 13.19
N ASP A 1013 37.80 13.70 13.49
CA ASP A 1013 37.67 14.52 14.69
C ASP A 1013 36.91 13.81 15.82
N SER A 1014 37.06 14.36 17.02
CA SER A 1014 36.34 13.94 18.23
C SER A 1014 36.11 15.14 19.15
N ALA A 1015 35.12 15.02 20.03
CA ALA A 1015 34.84 16.05 21.03
C ALA A 1015 36.03 16.22 21.99
N ASP A 1016 36.46 17.46 22.22
CA ASP A 1016 37.48 17.85 23.20
C ASP A 1016 37.24 19.30 23.65
N GLY A 1017 37.75 19.68 24.82
CA GLY A 1017 37.51 20.99 25.41
C GLY A 1017 36.02 21.26 25.75
N THR A 1018 35.59 22.51 25.59
CA THR A 1018 34.20 22.95 25.81
C THR A 1018 33.57 23.46 24.50
N PRO A 1019 33.16 22.55 23.59
CA PRO A 1019 32.54 22.92 22.32
C PRO A 1019 31.18 23.59 22.52
N THR A 1020 30.85 24.53 21.64
CA THR A 1020 29.58 25.31 21.70
C THR A 1020 28.54 24.78 20.72
N THR A 1021 28.95 24.51 19.49
CA THR A 1021 28.09 24.05 18.37
C THR A 1021 28.49 22.66 17.89
N GLY A 1022 29.72 22.22 18.15
CA GLY A 1022 30.29 20.96 17.69
C GLY A 1022 30.87 20.98 16.27
N ALA A 1023 31.02 22.16 15.65
CA ALA A 1023 31.44 22.30 14.25
C ALA A 1023 32.83 21.70 13.97
N GLY A 1024 33.73 21.70 14.97
CA GLY A 1024 35.03 21.08 14.90
C GLY A 1024 35.96 21.73 13.88
N PHE A 1025 36.36 20.97 12.86
CA PHE A 1025 37.39 21.33 11.87
C PHE A 1025 36.84 21.37 10.44
N GLU A 1026 37.29 22.34 9.65
CA GLU A 1026 37.09 22.38 8.19
C GLU A 1026 38.43 22.16 7.47
N ILE A 1027 38.47 21.19 6.55
CA ILE A 1027 39.68 20.79 5.82
C ILE A 1027 39.76 21.54 4.49
N HIS A 1028 40.88 22.21 4.23
CA HIS A 1028 41.15 22.93 2.98
C HIS A 1028 42.12 22.17 2.06
N ALA A 1029 43.12 21.51 2.63
CA ALA A 1029 44.06 20.72 1.85
C ALA A 1029 44.70 19.61 2.69
N LEU A 1030 45.04 18.51 2.03
CA LEU A 1030 45.85 17.44 2.60
C LEU A 1030 47.13 17.33 1.78
N ALA A 1031 48.28 17.32 2.43
CA ALA A 1031 49.57 17.26 1.77
C ALA A 1031 50.48 16.21 2.41
N VAL A 1032 51.28 15.56 1.58
CA VAL A 1032 52.28 14.57 2.01
C VAL A 1032 53.63 14.90 1.39
N GLU A 1033 54.68 14.87 2.21
CA GLU A 1033 56.06 15.02 1.77
C GLU A 1033 56.67 13.62 1.55
N VAL A 1034 56.97 13.29 0.29
CA VAL A 1034 57.48 11.98 -0.13
C VAL A 1034 58.75 12.08 -0.96
N ALA A 1035 59.62 11.06 -0.89
CA ALA A 1035 60.76 10.92 -1.79
C ALA A 1035 60.77 9.52 -2.41
N LEU A 1036 60.97 9.43 -3.72
CA LEU A 1036 61.04 8.17 -4.44
C LEU A 1036 62.43 7.53 -4.27
N THR A 1037 62.49 6.28 -3.80
CA THR A 1037 63.73 5.49 -3.80
C THR A 1037 63.78 4.65 -5.08
N GLY A 1038 64.60 5.06 -6.04
CA GLY A 1038 64.69 4.36 -7.33
C GLY A 1038 65.57 3.13 -7.26
N GLN A 1039 65.03 1.94 -6.99
CA GLN A 1039 65.51 0.64 -7.50
C GLN A 1039 64.44 -0.45 -7.29
N LEU A 1040 64.23 -1.31 -8.31
CA LEU A 1040 63.56 -2.60 -8.16
C LEU A 1040 64.37 -3.49 -7.20
N PRO A 1041 63.75 -4.40 -6.43
CA PRO A 1041 64.50 -5.31 -5.56
C PRO A 1041 65.52 -6.09 -6.39
N GLN A 1042 66.82 -5.89 -6.14
CA GLN A 1042 67.82 -6.84 -6.62
C GLN A 1042 67.68 -8.09 -5.77
N ASP A 1043 67.46 -9.21 -6.46
CA ASP A 1043 67.34 -10.52 -5.85
C ASP A 1043 68.60 -10.83 -5.04
N GLY A 1044 68.41 -11.06 -3.74
CA GLY A 1044 69.45 -11.53 -2.83
C GLY A 1044 70.25 -10.44 -2.12
N GLN A 1045 69.80 -10.05 -0.93
CA GLN A 1045 70.59 -10.34 0.27
C GLN A 1045 69.66 -10.62 1.46
N GLN A 1046 69.83 -11.82 2.00
CA GLN A 1046 69.33 -12.22 3.30
C GLN A 1046 69.81 -11.24 4.39
N THR A 1047 68.94 -11.04 5.38
CA THR A 1047 69.13 -11.23 6.82
C THR A 1047 68.82 -10.04 7.74
N LYS A 1048 67.92 -10.38 8.68
CA LYS A 1048 67.76 -9.96 10.09
C LYS A 1048 66.86 -8.76 10.43
N LEU A 1049 65.74 -9.20 11.05
CA LEU A 1049 64.75 -8.54 11.91
C LEU A 1049 63.66 -7.72 11.21
#